data_AF-A0A3B0CAT7-F1
#
_entry.id   AF-A0A3B0CAT7-F1
#
_cell.length_a   1.000
_cell.length_b   1.000
_cell.length_c   1.000
_cell.angle_alpha   90.00
_cell.angle_beta   90.00
_cell.angle_gamma   90.00
#
_symmetry.space_group_name_H-M   'P 1'
#
loop_
_entity.id
_entity.type
_entity.pdbx_description
1 polymer ?
#
loop_
_entity_poly.entity_id
_entity_poly.type
_entity_poly.pdbx_seq_one_letter_code
_entity_poly.pdbx_strand_id
1 'polypeptide(L)'
;MKKLILAYVLLLSLGLIAQNDSQVGIAGINQEIGEDSYLDTDSTPSIAFSETFEEAAKRNNIAHRKMTNLMDIEDGYYIIAGIFSRKENLKKTIKKFTRKGFSSGSIANSENGLNYVYLEYHPFGLEAVDACASKLNGKYKGDVWILEAEKEVFAEEPIALEKVDYEMLNTKNSVAPNVVQKEIHSPRKNLLIQKADQYFEKMWYAEAADLYEEALKKGKDNYYSFDIIQKAGDAHYFNTNMEKAFHWYNLLYKNYKDEMSADNIFKYAHSLKGTGKYARSKRLMRLYNRKMKKGDFAKITDATTQTRNEVVLDKILGTEEKLDIHNLSINSKYSEFSPMFLDSNQVVFASSADSSFFTTRRYKWNNQPFLDLYVAKMNEESQDLRNAIKYSKKINTKYHEASVTFSPDNSTMYFTRNNYGKKLKRDKNGVNHLKIYMSKKVNGDWIEAVEVPFNSDDYSTGHPALSPDGKQLYFVSDMPGSIGQTDIFVVDVLGDGNFSEPRNLGPTINTERKEMFPFINSNKLYFSSDGHVGLGGLDVYEATYSEEEGFGEAVNLGKPINSNKDDFSYIVNEETLEGFFASNRPGGKGDDDIYSFKRLVVEEIPENLNAIAGVVTELITGDVMPQTMVELLDENGIKLKEVVTGDDGTFVFEDLDGDTKYTLKTTQEEFFENELKVSTRENERMEVDISMRRLKEMIAIEDGIKKLKTEMIHFDFDKSYIRKDAAEELDKLVEVMNEYPDMVIKIESHTDSRGSKVYNEYLSDKRAKSSRDYLISKGVAPERIESAKGYGENRLLNECDGTVRCTEANHHLNRRSEFIIVSM
;
A
#
# COMPACT_ATOMS: atom_id res chain seq x y z
N MET A 1 23.29 9.43 -60.70
CA MET A 1 22.24 10.37 -61.14
C MET A 1 21.50 10.79 -59.88
N LYS A 2 21.75 11.95 -59.25
CA LYS A 2 21.53 13.36 -59.65
C LYS A 2 20.05 13.70 -59.93
N LYS A 3 19.53 14.65 -59.13
CA LYS A 3 18.21 15.31 -59.09
C LYS A 3 17.08 14.48 -58.42
N LEU A 4 16.32 14.96 -57.44
CA LEU A 4 16.31 16.14 -56.52
C LEU A 4 15.79 15.61 -55.16
N ILE A 5 15.97 16.16 -53.94
CA ILE A 5 16.55 17.40 -53.38
C ILE A 5 15.77 18.72 -53.62
N LEU A 6 14.62 18.87 -52.95
CA LEU A 6 14.03 20.10 -52.37
C LEU A 6 12.72 19.68 -51.63
N ALA A 7 12.35 20.15 -50.43
CA ALA A 7 12.96 21.15 -49.57
C ALA A 7 12.81 20.77 -48.08
N TYR A 8 13.88 20.97 -47.31
CA TYR A 8 13.84 21.19 -45.86
C TYR A 8 13.95 22.71 -45.65
N VAL A 9 13.25 23.27 -44.67
CA VAL A 9 13.33 24.69 -44.23
C VAL A 9 12.92 25.78 -45.25
N LEU A 10 11.68 26.29 -45.13
CA LEU A 10 11.39 27.74 -45.11
C LEU A 10 9.89 28.03 -44.88
N LEU A 11 9.51 28.20 -43.61
CA LEU A 11 8.82 29.42 -43.14
C LEU A 11 8.71 29.41 -41.60
N LEU A 12 9.43 30.34 -40.99
CA LEU A 12 9.41 30.65 -39.56
C LEU A 12 8.31 31.68 -39.23
N SER A 13 8.03 31.79 -37.92
CA SER A 13 7.61 32.99 -37.17
C SER A 13 6.11 33.24 -36.89
N LEU A 14 5.90 33.91 -35.73
CA LEU A 14 4.66 34.34 -35.06
C LEU A 14 3.94 33.23 -34.25
N GLY A 15 3.71 33.36 -32.94
CA GLY A 15 4.01 34.47 -32.02
C GLY A 15 3.98 34.07 -30.53
N LEU A 16 4.36 35.02 -29.66
CA LEU A 16 4.82 34.82 -28.27
C LEU A 16 3.80 35.36 -27.23
N ILE A 17 4.03 35.07 -25.94
CA ILE A 17 3.50 35.73 -24.70
C ILE A 17 2.12 35.30 -24.16
N ALA A 18 2.10 34.73 -22.95
CA ALA A 18 1.57 35.39 -21.73
C ALA A 18 1.71 34.51 -20.46
N GLN A 19 2.36 35.03 -19.41
CA GLN A 19 2.17 34.60 -18.01
C GLN A 19 0.99 35.37 -17.41
N ASN A 20 0.22 34.78 -16.46
CA ASN A 20 0.32 35.14 -15.03
C ASN A 20 -0.78 34.50 -14.14
N ASP A 21 -0.37 34.23 -12.91
CA ASP A 21 -1.08 34.09 -11.63
C ASP A 21 -2.59 34.31 -11.51
N SER A 22 -3.20 33.53 -10.61
CA SER A 22 -3.87 34.14 -9.45
C SER A 22 -3.96 33.18 -8.25
N GLN A 23 -3.39 33.62 -7.12
CA GLN A 23 -3.65 33.04 -5.80
C GLN A 23 -5.10 33.35 -5.36
N VAL A 24 -5.69 32.45 -4.57
CA VAL A 24 -6.62 32.82 -3.48
C VAL A 24 -6.36 31.86 -2.31
N GLY A 25 -5.85 32.36 -1.20
CA GLY A 25 -5.81 31.63 0.08
C GLY A 25 -6.96 32.05 1.00
N ILE A 26 -7.04 31.45 2.18
CA ILE A 26 -7.43 32.04 3.48
C ILE A 26 -7.30 30.97 4.58
N ALA A 27 -6.87 31.42 5.77
CA ALA A 27 -6.76 30.78 7.09
C ALA A 27 -7.54 29.46 7.35
N GLY A 28 -7.08 28.54 8.21
CA GLY A 28 -6.06 28.65 9.28
C GLY A 28 -6.71 28.53 10.66
N ILE A 29 -6.13 27.71 11.56
CA ILE A 29 -6.30 27.68 13.03
C ILE A 29 -5.21 26.74 13.59
N ASN A 30 -4.47 27.21 14.59
CA ASN A 30 -3.53 26.42 15.36
C ASN A 30 -4.28 25.57 16.41
N GLN A 31 -3.75 24.40 16.77
CA GLN A 31 -3.59 24.10 18.19
C GLN A 31 -2.46 23.09 18.46
N GLU A 32 -1.68 23.38 19.49
CA GLU A 32 -0.57 22.57 19.99
C GLU A 32 -1.07 21.30 20.71
N ILE A 33 -0.16 20.32 20.82
CA ILE A 33 0.15 19.37 21.92
C ILE A 33 1.16 18.42 21.24
N GLY A 34 2.42 18.32 21.62
CA GLY A 34 2.99 18.36 22.96
C GLY A 34 3.63 16.99 23.19
N GLU A 35 4.94 16.89 22.99
CA GLU A 35 5.70 15.66 23.25
C GLU A 35 5.72 15.36 24.75
N ASP A 36 5.57 14.09 25.15
CA ASP A 36 6.29 13.61 26.33
C ASP A 36 6.42 12.08 26.40
N SER A 37 7.67 11.63 26.56
CA SER A 37 8.14 10.39 27.19
C SER A 37 7.60 9.00 26.78
N TYR A 38 8.53 8.12 26.43
CA TYR A 38 8.42 6.68 26.62
C TYR A 38 8.19 6.32 28.09
N LEU A 39 7.25 5.42 28.39
CA LEU A 39 7.39 4.44 29.48
C LEU A 39 6.44 3.23 29.30
N ASP A 40 7.03 2.05 29.42
CA ASP A 40 6.40 0.73 29.28
C ASP A 40 5.58 0.37 30.53
N THR A 41 4.28 0.03 30.38
CA THR A 41 3.55 -0.83 31.33
C THR A 41 2.39 -1.58 30.66
N ASP A 42 2.31 -2.87 30.96
CA ASP A 42 1.30 -3.82 30.48
C ASP A 42 -0.05 -3.70 31.23
N SER A 43 -1.09 -4.31 30.65
CA SER A 43 -2.41 -4.65 31.21
C SER A 43 -3.50 -3.57 31.35
N THR A 44 -4.47 -3.60 30.43
CA THR A 44 -5.90 -3.77 30.78
C THR A 44 -6.76 -4.16 29.56
N PRO A 45 -7.74 -5.07 29.69
CA PRO A 45 -8.65 -5.42 28.60
C PRO A 45 -10.00 -4.68 28.68
N SER A 46 -10.59 -4.29 27.55
CA SER A 46 -12.02 -4.56 27.24
C SER A 46 -12.56 -3.94 25.93
N ILE A 47 -13.26 -4.79 25.17
CA ILE A 47 -14.54 -4.50 24.50
C ILE A 47 -14.64 -3.19 23.71
N ALA A 48 -14.32 -3.25 22.41
CA ALA A 48 -14.86 -2.31 21.44
C ALA A 48 -16.37 -2.54 21.25
N PHE A 49 -17.19 -1.64 21.79
CA PHE A 49 -18.62 -1.58 21.44
C PHE A 49 -18.77 -1.22 19.95
N SER A 50 -19.63 -1.95 19.24
CA SER A 50 -20.05 -1.55 17.90
C SER A 50 -21.06 -0.40 18.01
N GLU A 51 -20.70 0.77 17.46
CA GLU A 51 -21.58 1.95 17.40
C GLU A 51 -22.94 1.60 16.77
N THR A 52 -24.03 2.01 17.42
CA THR A 52 -25.40 1.85 16.91
C THR A 52 -25.73 2.87 15.81
N PHE A 53 -26.81 2.64 15.06
CA PHE A 53 -27.27 3.59 14.04
C PHE A 53 -27.60 4.95 14.66
N GLU A 54 -28.27 4.96 15.80
CA GLU A 54 -28.72 6.15 16.52
C GLU A 54 -27.54 6.97 17.06
N GLU A 55 -26.51 6.29 17.59
CA GLU A 55 -25.26 6.92 18.01
C GLU A 55 -24.51 7.54 16.83
N ALA A 56 -24.34 6.79 15.73
CA ALA A 56 -23.65 7.27 14.53
C ALA A 56 -24.40 8.43 13.86
N ALA A 57 -25.74 8.35 13.75
CA ALA A 57 -26.57 9.43 13.22
C ALA A 57 -26.49 10.68 14.10
N LYS A 58 -26.52 10.53 15.43
CA LYS A 58 -26.36 11.64 16.38
C LYS A 58 -24.98 12.27 16.29
N ARG A 59 -23.90 11.48 16.23
CA ARG A 59 -22.50 11.94 16.10
C ARG A 59 -22.30 12.78 14.84
N ASN A 60 -22.92 12.37 13.72
CA ASN A 60 -22.83 13.07 12.44
C ASN A 60 -23.92 14.15 12.25
N ASN A 61 -24.72 14.45 13.28
CA ASN A 61 -25.83 15.40 13.25
C ASN A 61 -26.85 15.16 12.11
N ILE A 62 -27.12 13.88 11.80
CA ILE A 62 -28.05 13.45 10.77
C ILE A 62 -29.43 13.21 11.40
N ALA A 63 -30.41 13.99 10.97
CA ALA A 63 -31.79 13.75 11.31
C ALA A 63 -32.25 12.39 10.77
N HIS A 64 -33.01 11.66 11.58
CA HIS A 64 -33.65 10.41 11.18
C HIS A 64 -35.07 10.30 11.75
N ARG A 65 -35.89 9.44 11.16
CA ARG A 65 -37.20 9.03 11.71
C ARG A 65 -37.47 7.58 11.37
N LYS A 66 -38.09 6.87 12.31
CA LYS A 66 -38.64 5.54 12.13
C LYS A 66 -40.10 5.62 11.65
N MET A 67 -40.50 4.79 10.69
CA MET A 67 -41.90 4.61 10.29
C MET A 67 -42.18 3.12 10.06
N THR A 68 -43.24 2.64 10.69
CA THR A 68 -43.83 1.33 10.42
C THR A 68 -44.97 1.44 9.40
N ASN A 69 -45.51 0.31 8.95
CA ASN A 69 -46.75 0.21 8.15
C ASN A 69 -46.75 0.94 6.79
N LEU A 70 -45.56 1.15 6.21
CA LEU A 70 -45.38 1.63 4.85
C LEU A 70 -45.59 0.49 3.83
N MET A 71 -46.59 0.63 2.95
CA MET A 71 -46.92 -0.37 1.92
C MET A 71 -45.85 -0.44 0.81
N ASP A 72 -45.61 -1.66 0.32
CA ASP A 72 -44.77 -1.97 -0.85
C ASP A 72 -43.30 -1.48 -0.79
N ILE A 73 -42.69 -1.42 0.40
CA ILE A 73 -41.25 -1.10 0.56
C ILE A 73 -40.46 -2.21 1.26
N GLU A 74 -39.13 -2.17 1.14
CA GLU A 74 -38.21 -3.04 1.88
C GLU A 74 -37.84 -2.44 3.24
N ASP A 75 -37.54 -3.30 4.23
CA ASP A 75 -37.05 -2.88 5.54
C ASP A 75 -35.62 -2.33 5.40
N GLY A 76 -35.33 -1.19 6.03
CA GLY A 76 -34.03 -0.53 5.96
C GLY A 76 -34.10 0.99 5.92
N TYR A 77 -33.05 1.62 5.40
CA TYR A 77 -32.73 3.03 5.61
C TYR A 77 -32.72 3.80 4.30
N TYR A 78 -33.63 4.74 4.14
CA TYR A 78 -33.83 5.52 2.91
C TYR A 78 -33.38 6.96 3.10
N ILE A 79 -32.49 7.44 2.24
CA ILE A 79 -31.93 8.80 2.33
C ILE A 79 -32.90 9.78 1.65
N ILE A 80 -33.77 10.40 2.44
CA ILE A 80 -34.85 11.29 1.98
C ILE A 80 -34.31 12.67 1.62
N ALA A 81 -34.62 13.14 0.42
CA ALA A 81 -34.22 14.44 -0.12
C ALA A 81 -35.40 15.39 -0.44
N GLY A 82 -36.64 14.97 -0.16
CA GLY A 82 -37.82 15.83 -0.31
C GLY A 82 -39.13 15.14 0.05
N ILE A 83 -40.13 15.94 0.44
CA ILE A 83 -41.47 15.46 0.82
C ILE A 83 -42.51 16.22 -0.01
N PHE A 84 -43.46 15.51 -0.62
CA PHE A 84 -44.42 16.05 -1.58
C PHE A 84 -45.86 15.63 -1.28
N SER A 85 -46.77 16.60 -1.17
CA SER A 85 -48.21 16.38 -0.98
C SER A 85 -49.00 16.17 -2.29
N ARG A 86 -48.38 16.42 -3.45
CA ARG A 86 -49.00 16.21 -4.78
C ARG A 86 -48.08 15.41 -5.71
N LYS A 87 -48.63 14.39 -6.40
CA LYS A 87 -47.88 13.47 -7.26
C LYS A 87 -47.34 14.09 -8.56
N GLU A 88 -47.85 15.27 -8.95
CA GLU A 88 -47.54 15.96 -10.21
C GLU A 88 -46.04 16.28 -10.39
N ASN A 89 -45.35 16.67 -9.30
CA ASN A 89 -43.92 16.98 -9.34
C ASN A 89 -43.01 15.76 -9.04
N LEU A 90 -43.57 14.67 -8.49
CA LEU A 90 -42.82 13.53 -7.97
C LEU A 90 -41.96 12.85 -9.06
N LYS A 91 -42.60 12.46 -10.18
CA LYS A 91 -41.92 11.78 -11.30
C LYS A 91 -40.83 12.65 -11.95
N LYS A 92 -41.02 13.97 -11.97
CA LYS A 92 -40.03 14.93 -12.52
C LYS A 92 -38.80 15.03 -11.61
N THR A 93 -39.01 15.06 -10.30
CA THR A 93 -37.93 15.09 -9.29
C THR A 93 -37.14 13.78 -9.27
N ILE A 94 -37.79 12.62 -9.24
CA ILE A 94 -37.13 11.31 -9.33
C ILE A 94 -36.28 11.23 -10.62
N LYS A 95 -36.86 11.51 -11.79
CA LYS A 95 -36.14 11.49 -13.07
C LYS A 95 -34.96 12.47 -13.13
N LYS A 96 -34.99 13.57 -12.36
CA LYS A 96 -33.86 14.51 -12.21
C LYS A 96 -32.73 13.89 -11.37
N PHE A 97 -33.05 13.13 -10.32
CA PHE A 97 -32.07 12.45 -9.47
C PHE A 97 -31.49 11.19 -10.13
N THR A 98 -32.30 10.37 -10.80
CA THR A 98 -31.79 9.24 -11.61
C THR A 98 -30.80 9.71 -12.69
N ARG A 99 -31.07 10.84 -13.35
CA ARG A 99 -30.14 11.47 -14.30
C ARG A 99 -28.84 12.00 -13.69
N LYS A 100 -28.78 12.16 -12.37
CA LYS A 100 -27.57 12.50 -11.61
C LYS A 100 -26.85 11.26 -11.04
N GLY A 101 -27.29 10.06 -11.41
CA GLY A 101 -26.67 8.79 -10.98
C GLY A 101 -27.14 8.26 -9.62
N PHE A 102 -28.25 8.78 -9.08
CA PHE A 102 -28.85 8.26 -7.84
C PHE A 102 -29.87 7.16 -8.12
N SER A 103 -29.91 6.14 -7.26
CA SER A 103 -30.93 5.06 -7.25
C SER A 103 -32.26 5.53 -6.66
N SER A 104 -32.70 6.74 -7.05
CA SER A 104 -33.77 7.48 -6.41
C SER A 104 -35.16 6.92 -6.71
N GLY A 105 -36.03 6.90 -5.71
CA GLY A 105 -37.44 6.52 -5.85
C GLY A 105 -38.36 7.35 -4.97
N SER A 106 -39.54 6.83 -4.66
CA SER A 106 -40.45 7.47 -3.70
C SER A 106 -41.27 6.48 -2.91
N ILE A 107 -41.42 6.77 -1.62
CA ILE A 107 -42.26 6.05 -0.66
C ILE A 107 -43.55 6.84 -0.47
N ALA A 108 -44.71 6.19 -0.59
CA ALA A 108 -45.99 6.80 -0.26
C ALA A 108 -46.42 6.38 1.14
N ASN A 109 -46.64 7.34 2.04
CA ASN A 109 -47.26 7.08 3.33
C ASN A 109 -48.77 7.32 3.19
N SER A 110 -49.55 6.26 3.38
CA SER A 110 -51.02 6.27 3.27
C SER A 110 -51.71 6.96 4.44
N GLU A 111 -51.10 6.96 5.63
CA GLU A 111 -51.66 7.55 6.86
C GLU A 111 -51.66 9.08 6.83
N ASN A 112 -50.60 9.69 6.27
CA ASN A 112 -50.45 11.14 6.21
C ASN A 112 -50.59 11.73 4.79
N GLY A 113 -50.71 10.89 3.75
CA GLY A 113 -50.89 11.30 2.35
C GLY A 113 -49.65 11.91 1.68
N LEU A 114 -48.48 11.86 2.32
CA LEU A 114 -47.24 12.43 1.80
C LEU A 114 -46.42 11.40 1.01
N ASN A 115 -45.62 11.91 0.07
CA ASN A 115 -44.73 11.11 -0.77
C ASN A 115 -43.29 11.56 -0.48
N TYR A 116 -42.46 10.65 0.03
CA TYR A 116 -41.07 10.87 0.41
C TYR A 116 -40.18 10.46 -0.75
N VAL A 117 -39.41 11.39 -1.33
CA VAL A 117 -38.44 11.09 -2.38
C VAL A 117 -37.11 10.77 -1.74
N TYR A 118 -36.60 9.56 -1.97
CA TYR A 118 -35.27 9.14 -1.54
C TYR A 118 -34.26 9.20 -2.69
N LEU A 119 -32.99 9.40 -2.36
CA LEU A 119 -31.87 9.36 -3.31
C LEU A 119 -31.28 7.95 -3.41
N GLU A 120 -31.11 7.30 -2.26
CA GLU A 120 -30.56 5.95 -2.12
C GLU A 120 -31.29 5.20 -1.00
N TYR A 121 -31.19 3.87 -1.04
CA TYR A 121 -31.68 2.92 -0.05
C TYR A 121 -30.50 2.05 0.39
N HIS A 122 -30.38 1.85 1.70
CA HIS A 122 -29.33 1.09 2.35
C HIS A 122 -29.98 0.09 3.32
N PRO A 123 -29.64 -1.21 3.28
CA PRO A 123 -30.22 -2.21 4.18
C PRO A 123 -29.69 -2.09 5.64
N PHE A 124 -28.64 -1.29 5.88
CA PHE A 124 -28.03 -1.12 7.20
C PHE A 124 -27.81 0.37 7.55
N GLY A 125 -28.07 0.73 8.81
CA GLY A 125 -28.12 2.14 9.23
C GLY A 125 -26.79 2.88 9.17
N LEU A 126 -25.68 2.22 9.52
CA LEU A 126 -24.35 2.84 9.45
C LEU A 126 -23.96 3.22 8.01
N GLU A 127 -24.30 2.38 7.02
CA GLU A 127 -24.05 2.67 5.61
C GLU A 127 -24.86 3.89 5.14
N ALA A 128 -26.10 4.04 5.62
CA ALA A 128 -26.91 5.23 5.37
C ALA A 128 -26.35 6.50 6.05
N VAL A 129 -25.76 6.36 7.25
CA VAL A 129 -25.09 7.45 7.98
C VAL A 129 -23.84 7.91 7.23
N ASP A 130 -22.96 7.00 6.82
CA ASP A 130 -21.74 7.32 6.06
C ASP A 130 -22.07 7.97 4.70
N ALA A 131 -23.09 7.45 4.02
CA ALA A 131 -23.61 8.02 2.77
C ALA A 131 -24.21 9.43 2.95
N CYS A 132 -24.86 9.71 4.09
CA CYS A 132 -25.34 11.05 4.41
C CYS A 132 -24.22 12.01 4.83
N ALA A 133 -23.27 11.55 5.67
CA ALA A 133 -22.14 12.34 6.17
C ALA A 133 -21.20 12.77 5.03
N SER A 134 -20.90 11.87 4.10
CA SER A 134 -20.14 12.15 2.87
C SER A 134 -20.90 13.01 1.84
N LYS A 135 -22.13 13.45 2.13
CA LYS A 135 -23.03 14.14 1.18
C LYS A 135 -23.20 13.37 -0.14
N LEU A 136 -23.34 12.05 -0.02
CA LEU A 136 -23.39 11.06 -1.10
C LEU A 136 -22.15 11.15 -1.99
N ASN A 137 -20.97 11.05 -1.37
CA ASN A 137 -19.66 11.28 -1.99
C ASN A 137 -19.58 12.63 -2.74
N GLY A 138 -20.05 13.70 -2.09
CA GLY A 138 -20.11 15.06 -2.63
C GLY A 138 -21.12 15.28 -3.78
N LYS A 139 -21.83 14.25 -4.24
CA LYS A 139 -22.76 14.34 -5.39
C LYS A 139 -24.03 15.14 -5.07
N TYR A 140 -24.41 15.25 -3.80
CA TYR A 140 -25.63 15.95 -3.38
C TYR A 140 -25.35 17.12 -2.43
N LYS A 141 -25.72 18.34 -2.85
CA LYS A 141 -25.49 19.58 -2.08
C LYS A 141 -26.70 20.06 -1.26
N GLY A 142 -27.80 19.31 -1.25
CA GLY A 142 -28.99 19.66 -0.47
C GLY A 142 -29.02 18.98 0.89
N ASP A 143 -30.08 19.28 1.66
CA ASP A 143 -30.36 18.59 2.91
C ASP A 143 -30.96 17.21 2.66
N VAL A 144 -30.60 16.28 3.54
CA VAL A 144 -31.07 14.89 3.55
C VAL A 144 -31.29 14.43 4.98
N TRP A 145 -32.18 13.47 5.17
CA TRP A 145 -32.43 12.81 6.45
C TRP A 145 -32.78 11.33 6.22
N ILE A 146 -32.56 10.48 7.21
CA ILE A 146 -32.71 9.02 7.06
C ILE A 146 -34.10 8.57 7.53
N LEU A 147 -34.87 7.96 6.63
CA LEU A 147 -36.10 7.25 6.98
C LEU A 147 -35.76 5.78 7.21
N GLU A 148 -35.86 5.35 8.46
CA GLU A 148 -35.83 3.95 8.86
C GLU A 148 -37.24 3.36 8.68
N ALA A 149 -37.34 2.29 7.90
CA ALA A 149 -38.58 1.60 7.60
C ALA A 149 -38.54 0.16 8.13
N GLU A 150 -39.61 -0.24 8.82
CA GLU A 150 -39.79 -1.60 9.32
C GLU A 150 -41.22 -2.11 9.09
N LYS A 151 -41.35 -3.38 8.71
CA LYS A 151 -42.60 -4.12 8.73
C LYS A 151 -42.90 -4.66 10.13
N GLU A 152 -44.16 -4.51 10.54
CA GLU A 152 -44.64 -5.04 11.80
C GLU A 152 -44.64 -6.58 11.80
N VAL A 153 -44.06 -7.18 12.84
CA VAL A 153 -44.10 -8.64 13.09
C VAL A 153 -45.08 -8.89 14.23
N PHE A 154 -46.15 -9.65 13.95
CA PHE A 154 -47.06 -10.09 15.00
C PHE A 154 -46.35 -11.10 15.92
N ALA A 155 -46.24 -10.78 17.21
CA ALA A 155 -45.71 -11.69 18.21
C ALA A 155 -46.81 -12.65 18.71
N GLU A 156 -46.57 -13.96 18.63
CA GLU A 156 -47.37 -14.98 19.31
C GLU A 156 -46.85 -15.20 20.74
N GLU A 157 -47.75 -15.39 21.70
CA GLU A 157 -47.40 -15.64 23.11
C GLU A 157 -46.87 -17.07 23.35
N PRO A 158 -45.96 -17.28 24.32
CA PRO A 158 -45.32 -18.58 24.52
C PRO A 158 -46.21 -19.58 25.29
N ILE A 159 -46.33 -20.80 24.76
CA ILE A 159 -46.98 -21.94 25.44
C ILE A 159 -46.01 -22.57 26.46
N ALA A 160 -46.52 -22.90 27.65
CA ALA A 160 -45.73 -23.43 28.75
C ALA A 160 -45.31 -24.91 28.58
N LEU A 161 -44.17 -25.28 29.17
CA LEU A 161 -43.70 -26.66 29.26
C LEU A 161 -44.55 -27.52 30.20
N GLU A 162 -44.92 -28.73 29.76
CA GLU A 162 -45.00 -29.88 30.67
C GLU A 162 -44.78 -31.24 29.98
N LYS A 163 -43.97 -32.08 30.66
CA LYS A 163 -43.89 -33.56 30.62
C LYS A 163 -43.28 -34.27 29.39
N VAL A 164 -42.07 -34.80 29.65
CA VAL A 164 -41.41 -35.91 28.96
C VAL A 164 -41.98 -37.25 29.46
N ASP A 165 -42.11 -38.26 28.59
CA ASP A 165 -42.26 -39.68 28.98
C ASP A 165 -41.41 -40.59 28.07
N TYR A 166 -41.24 -41.85 28.46
CA TYR A 166 -39.96 -42.56 28.46
C TYR A 166 -39.93 -43.82 27.57
N GLU A 167 -40.34 -43.74 26.30
CA GLU A 167 -40.28 -44.90 25.36
C GLU A 167 -39.63 -44.59 24.00
N MET A 168 -38.29 -44.38 23.98
CA MET A 168 -37.47 -44.56 22.76
C MET A 168 -36.12 -45.25 23.05
N LEU A 169 -36.17 -46.33 23.82
CA LEU A 169 -35.06 -47.26 24.01
C LEU A 169 -35.49 -48.71 23.78
N ASN A 170 -35.91 -49.08 22.55
CA ASN A 170 -35.50 -50.36 21.96
C ASN A 170 -35.83 -50.61 20.47
N THR A 171 -35.04 -51.56 19.94
CA THR A 171 -35.19 -52.40 18.73
C THR A 171 -35.01 -51.83 17.32
N LYS A 172 -34.49 -52.71 16.45
CA LYS A 172 -33.87 -52.45 15.14
C LYS A 172 -34.75 -52.94 13.98
N ASN A 173 -34.54 -52.32 12.82
CA ASN A 173 -34.63 -52.87 11.44
C ASN A 173 -35.59 -54.07 11.16
N SER A 174 -36.65 -53.80 10.40
CA SER A 174 -37.03 -54.61 9.22
C SER A 174 -37.82 -53.75 8.21
N VAL A 175 -38.03 -54.24 6.98
CA VAL A 175 -38.25 -53.40 5.79
C VAL A 175 -39.65 -53.58 5.16
N ALA A 176 -40.27 -52.44 4.77
CA ALA A 176 -41.34 -52.26 3.77
C ALA A 176 -42.77 -52.77 4.06
N PRO A 177 -43.82 -52.32 3.31
CA PRO A 177 -44.04 -51.02 2.64
C PRO A 177 -45.45 -50.40 2.88
N ASN A 178 -45.69 -49.22 2.27
CA ASN A 178 -46.96 -48.45 2.22
C ASN A 178 -47.28 -47.66 3.52
N VAL A 179 -47.93 -46.49 3.50
CA VAL A 179 -48.92 -45.96 2.53
C VAL A 179 -48.60 -44.53 2.09
N VAL A 180 -48.64 -44.29 0.77
CA VAL A 180 -48.65 -42.93 0.20
C VAL A 180 -50.04 -42.31 0.38
N GLN A 181 -50.16 -41.26 1.20
CA GLN A 181 -51.29 -40.34 1.07
C GLN A 181 -51.04 -39.44 -0.14
N LYS A 182 -51.97 -39.48 -1.10
CA LYS A 182 -51.93 -38.65 -2.32
C LYS A 182 -52.27 -37.21 -1.98
N GLU A 183 -51.26 -36.34 -1.90
CA GLU A 183 -51.47 -34.97 -2.31
C GLU A 183 -51.64 -34.91 -3.84
N ILE A 184 -52.67 -34.21 -4.32
CA ILE A 184 -52.95 -34.07 -5.75
C ILE A 184 -52.05 -32.96 -6.32
N HIS A 185 -50.77 -33.30 -6.48
CA HIS A 185 -49.78 -32.43 -7.10
C HIS A 185 -49.94 -32.39 -8.64
N SER A 186 -49.94 -31.18 -9.19
CA SER A 186 -50.01 -30.91 -10.64
C SER A 186 -48.74 -31.40 -11.37
N PRO A 187 -48.78 -32.46 -12.20
CA PRO A 187 -47.58 -33.23 -12.58
C PRO A 187 -46.50 -32.47 -13.38
N ARG A 188 -46.82 -31.34 -14.02
CA ARG A 188 -45.86 -30.60 -14.86
C ARG A 188 -44.87 -29.73 -14.07
N LYS A 189 -45.07 -29.50 -12.77
CA LYS A 189 -44.43 -28.39 -12.03
C LYS A 189 -43.13 -28.77 -11.32
N ASN A 190 -42.93 -30.04 -10.94
CA ASN A 190 -41.68 -30.52 -10.34
C ASN A 190 -40.59 -30.82 -11.42
N LEU A 191 -40.99 -30.93 -12.69
CA LEU A 191 -40.11 -31.38 -13.78
C LEU A 191 -38.91 -30.46 -14.06
N LEU A 192 -39.01 -29.16 -13.77
CA LEU A 192 -37.90 -28.22 -13.97
C LEU A 192 -36.76 -28.44 -12.96
N ILE A 193 -37.11 -28.55 -11.67
CA ILE A 193 -36.14 -28.82 -10.59
C ILE A 193 -35.50 -30.20 -10.83
N GLN A 194 -36.30 -31.24 -11.05
CA GLN A 194 -35.80 -32.60 -11.33
C GLN A 194 -34.84 -32.65 -12.53
N LYS A 195 -35.05 -31.81 -13.54
CA LYS A 195 -34.17 -31.71 -14.70
C LYS A 195 -32.89 -30.91 -14.37
N ALA A 196 -33.00 -29.87 -13.55
CA ALA A 196 -31.86 -29.10 -13.05
C ALA A 196 -30.97 -29.98 -12.15
N ASP A 197 -31.55 -30.76 -11.23
CA ASP A 197 -30.85 -31.76 -10.41
C ASP A 197 -30.09 -32.76 -11.29
N GLN A 198 -30.77 -33.38 -12.26
CA GLN A 198 -30.16 -34.33 -13.21
C GLN A 198 -29.06 -33.73 -14.09
N TYR A 199 -28.99 -32.40 -14.22
CA TYR A 199 -27.90 -31.70 -14.90
C TYR A 199 -26.79 -31.35 -13.91
N PHE A 200 -27.13 -30.90 -12.71
CA PHE A 200 -26.18 -30.61 -11.63
C PHE A 200 -25.40 -31.86 -11.19
N GLU A 201 -26.07 -33.00 -11.00
CA GLU A 201 -25.45 -34.32 -10.73
C GLU A 201 -24.49 -34.78 -11.84
N LYS A 202 -24.71 -34.32 -13.07
CA LYS A 202 -23.82 -34.58 -14.23
C LYS A 202 -22.76 -33.49 -14.42
N MET A 203 -22.69 -32.54 -13.51
CA MET A 203 -21.83 -31.35 -13.56
C MET A 203 -22.08 -30.48 -14.82
N TRP A 204 -23.31 -30.50 -15.34
CA TRP A 204 -23.76 -29.65 -16.45
C TRP A 204 -24.25 -28.31 -15.89
N TYR A 205 -23.35 -27.60 -15.22
CA TYR A 205 -23.71 -26.47 -14.37
C TYR A 205 -24.31 -25.29 -15.14
N ALA A 206 -23.93 -25.08 -16.41
CA ALA A 206 -24.51 -24.01 -17.23
C ALA A 206 -26.02 -24.21 -17.43
N GLU A 207 -26.42 -25.38 -17.96
CA GLU A 207 -27.85 -25.69 -18.13
C GLU A 207 -28.59 -25.94 -16.80
N ALA A 208 -27.90 -26.39 -15.75
CA ALA A 208 -28.51 -26.53 -14.42
C ALA A 208 -28.87 -25.15 -13.83
N ALA A 209 -27.94 -24.19 -13.89
CA ALA A 209 -28.12 -22.84 -13.39
C ALA A 209 -29.32 -22.14 -14.05
N ASP A 210 -29.40 -22.17 -15.39
CA ASP A 210 -30.52 -21.60 -16.14
C ASP A 210 -31.88 -22.19 -15.70
N LEU A 211 -31.95 -23.51 -15.46
CA LEU A 211 -33.18 -24.18 -15.03
C LEU A 211 -33.55 -23.87 -13.57
N TYR A 212 -32.57 -23.74 -12.66
CA TYR A 212 -32.84 -23.28 -11.29
C TYR A 212 -33.34 -21.84 -11.28
N GLU A 213 -32.71 -20.93 -12.05
CA GLU A 213 -33.21 -19.56 -12.19
C GLU A 213 -34.63 -19.53 -12.77
N GLU A 214 -34.93 -20.35 -13.78
CA GLU A 214 -36.27 -20.42 -14.38
C GLU A 214 -37.31 -20.96 -13.38
N ALA A 215 -36.94 -21.90 -12.51
CA ALA A 215 -37.79 -22.41 -11.44
C ALA A 215 -38.06 -21.33 -10.37
N LEU A 216 -37.01 -20.65 -9.89
CA LEU A 216 -37.10 -19.60 -8.87
C LEU A 216 -37.90 -18.38 -9.36
N LYS A 217 -37.69 -17.94 -10.61
CA LYS A 217 -38.45 -16.83 -11.24
C LYS A 217 -39.96 -17.11 -11.36
N LYS A 218 -40.40 -18.37 -11.25
CA LYS A 218 -41.83 -18.75 -11.33
C LYS A 218 -42.59 -18.66 -10.00
N GLY A 219 -41.94 -18.16 -8.94
CA GLY A 219 -42.61 -17.43 -7.86
C GLY A 219 -43.69 -18.19 -7.11
N LYS A 220 -43.31 -19.26 -6.41
CA LYS A 220 -44.13 -19.88 -5.33
C LYS A 220 -43.20 -20.30 -4.20
N ASP A 221 -43.71 -20.28 -2.98
CA ASP A 221 -42.94 -20.51 -1.74
C ASP A 221 -42.14 -21.83 -1.79
N ASN A 222 -42.74 -22.89 -2.33
CA ASN A 222 -42.10 -24.21 -2.49
C ASN A 222 -40.85 -24.24 -3.41
N TYR A 223 -40.54 -23.18 -4.18
CA TYR A 223 -39.31 -23.11 -4.99
C TYR A 223 -38.15 -22.46 -4.25
N TYR A 224 -38.40 -21.71 -3.17
CA TYR A 224 -37.38 -20.97 -2.42
C TYR A 224 -36.74 -21.80 -1.31
N SER A 225 -36.61 -23.12 -1.47
CA SER A 225 -35.98 -23.99 -0.48
C SER A 225 -34.46 -23.78 -0.42
N PHE A 226 -33.86 -24.10 0.74
CA PHE A 226 -32.41 -24.08 0.96
C PHE A 226 -31.64 -24.77 -0.19
N ASP A 227 -32.02 -26.02 -0.50
CA ASP A 227 -31.36 -26.86 -1.51
C ASP A 227 -31.39 -26.24 -2.92
N ILE A 228 -32.53 -25.71 -3.35
CA ILE A 228 -32.68 -25.10 -4.69
C ILE A 228 -31.85 -23.81 -4.81
N ILE A 229 -31.90 -22.95 -3.79
CA ILE A 229 -31.14 -21.70 -3.77
C ILE A 229 -29.64 -21.99 -3.69
N GLN A 230 -29.23 -22.98 -2.88
CA GLN A 230 -27.83 -23.41 -2.80
C GLN A 230 -27.34 -23.93 -4.16
N LYS A 231 -28.06 -24.87 -4.79
CA LYS A 231 -27.68 -25.43 -6.10
C LYS A 231 -27.65 -24.38 -7.21
N ALA A 232 -28.52 -23.37 -7.17
CA ALA A 232 -28.45 -22.22 -8.06
C ALA A 232 -27.15 -21.41 -7.84
N GLY A 233 -26.78 -21.14 -6.59
CA GLY A 233 -25.52 -20.48 -6.23
C GLY A 233 -24.28 -21.29 -6.60
N ASP A 234 -24.27 -22.59 -6.30
CA ASP A 234 -23.20 -23.54 -6.63
C ASP A 234 -23.01 -23.64 -8.15
N ALA A 235 -24.08 -23.76 -8.94
CA ALA A 235 -23.99 -23.90 -10.39
C ALA A 235 -23.43 -22.64 -11.08
N HIS A 236 -23.70 -21.45 -10.52
CA HIS A 236 -23.05 -20.22 -10.96
C HIS A 236 -21.60 -20.09 -10.47
N TYR A 237 -21.32 -20.52 -9.23
CA TYR A 237 -19.99 -20.51 -8.64
C TYR A 237 -19.01 -21.42 -9.41
N PHE A 238 -19.43 -22.64 -9.78
CA PHE A 238 -18.62 -23.58 -10.56
C PHE A 238 -18.44 -23.19 -12.04
N ASN A 239 -19.13 -22.14 -12.50
CA ASN A 239 -18.95 -21.49 -13.81
C ASN A 239 -18.51 -20.02 -13.64
N THR A 240 -17.72 -19.74 -12.59
CA THR A 240 -17.04 -18.46 -12.30
C THR A 240 -17.93 -17.20 -12.32
N ASN A 241 -19.26 -17.37 -12.35
CA ASN A 241 -20.23 -16.29 -12.40
C ASN A 241 -20.49 -15.75 -10.98
N MET A 242 -19.46 -15.08 -10.45
CA MET A 242 -19.42 -14.59 -9.07
C MET A 242 -20.55 -13.60 -8.76
N GLU A 243 -21.08 -12.88 -9.76
CA GLU A 243 -22.22 -11.96 -9.58
C GLU A 243 -23.53 -12.69 -9.29
N LYS A 244 -23.85 -13.71 -10.09
CA LYS A 244 -25.05 -14.53 -9.84
C LYS A 244 -24.87 -15.45 -8.63
N ALA A 245 -23.68 -16.01 -8.42
CA ALA A 245 -23.37 -16.76 -7.21
C ALA A 245 -23.59 -15.89 -5.95
N PHE A 246 -23.08 -14.65 -5.94
CA PHE A 246 -23.32 -13.67 -4.87
C PHE A 246 -24.82 -13.42 -4.65
N HIS A 247 -25.60 -13.23 -5.73
CA HIS A 247 -27.04 -13.01 -5.62
C HIS A 247 -27.74 -14.17 -4.89
N TRP A 248 -27.49 -15.42 -5.31
CA TRP A 248 -28.11 -16.59 -4.71
C TRP A 248 -27.63 -16.88 -3.29
N TYR A 249 -26.33 -16.73 -3.00
CA TYR A 249 -25.82 -16.88 -1.64
C TYR A 249 -26.30 -15.77 -0.69
N ASN A 250 -26.49 -14.54 -1.17
CA ASN A 250 -27.10 -13.47 -0.39
C ASN A 250 -28.56 -13.80 -0.03
N LEU A 251 -29.31 -14.42 -0.95
CA LEU A 251 -30.66 -14.91 -0.67
C LEU A 251 -30.67 -16.10 0.30
N LEU A 252 -29.75 -17.05 0.12
CA LEU A 252 -29.56 -18.20 1.03
C LEU A 252 -29.24 -17.71 2.45
N TYR A 253 -28.35 -16.74 2.59
CA TYR A 253 -28.02 -16.12 3.88
C TYR A 253 -29.19 -15.32 4.47
N LYS A 254 -29.98 -14.62 3.66
CA LYS A 254 -31.16 -13.88 4.15
C LYS A 254 -32.21 -14.80 4.77
N ASN A 255 -32.44 -15.96 4.14
CA ASN A 255 -33.55 -16.85 4.50
C ASN A 255 -33.14 -17.99 5.44
N TYR A 256 -31.89 -18.45 5.38
CA TYR A 256 -31.42 -19.71 5.98
C TYR A 256 -30.03 -19.62 6.63
N LYS A 257 -29.66 -18.44 7.14
CA LYS A 257 -28.36 -18.13 7.75
C LYS A 257 -27.80 -19.21 8.67
N ASP A 258 -28.64 -19.75 9.55
CA ASP A 258 -28.19 -20.65 10.61
C ASP A 258 -27.93 -22.08 10.10
N GLU A 259 -28.66 -22.49 9.06
CA GLU A 259 -28.51 -23.78 8.35
C GLU A 259 -27.26 -23.82 7.45
N MET A 260 -26.78 -22.67 6.96
CA MET A 260 -25.61 -22.61 6.06
C MET A 260 -24.36 -23.30 6.65
N SER A 261 -23.79 -24.25 5.90
CA SER A 261 -22.52 -24.90 6.24
C SER A 261 -21.33 -23.94 6.17
N ALA A 262 -20.18 -24.36 6.69
CA ALA A 262 -18.93 -23.60 6.55
C ALA A 262 -18.58 -23.36 5.06
N ASP A 263 -18.79 -24.35 4.19
CA ASP A 263 -18.56 -24.23 2.76
C ASP A 263 -19.52 -23.23 2.08
N ASN A 264 -20.81 -23.22 2.45
CA ASN A 264 -21.73 -22.20 1.93
C ASN A 264 -21.31 -20.77 2.34
N ILE A 265 -20.81 -20.60 3.57
CA ILE A 265 -20.33 -19.30 4.07
C ILE A 265 -19.03 -18.90 3.35
N PHE A 266 -18.13 -19.85 3.09
CA PHE A 266 -16.93 -19.63 2.28
C PHE A 266 -17.29 -19.20 0.86
N LYS A 267 -18.08 -19.98 0.12
CA LYS A 267 -18.49 -19.65 -1.26
C LYS A 267 -19.22 -18.30 -1.33
N TYR A 268 -20.00 -17.96 -0.30
CA TYR A 268 -20.61 -16.64 -0.19
C TYR A 268 -19.57 -15.52 0.01
N ALA A 269 -18.65 -15.67 0.97
CA ALA A 269 -17.54 -14.73 1.20
C ALA A 269 -16.66 -14.58 -0.05
N HIS A 270 -16.46 -15.66 -0.79
CA HIS A 270 -15.66 -15.71 -2.01
C HIS A 270 -16.35 -15.00 -3.17
N SER A 271 -17.65 -15.25 -3.41
CA SER A 271 -18.45 -14.49 -4.39
C SER A 271 -18.54 -12.98 -4.08
N LEU A 272 -18.40 -12.59 -2.80
CA LEU A 272 -18.25 -11.19 -2.42
C LEU A 272 -16.90 -10.61 -2.82
N LYS A 273 -15.78 -11.35 -2.66
CA LYS A 273 -14.47 -10.96 -3.23
C LYS A 273 -14.56 -10.82 -4.74
N GLY A 274 -15.09 -11.84 -5.41
CA GLY A 274 -15.38 -11.92 -6.85
C GLY A 274 -16.25 -10.79 -7.45
N THR A 275 -16.82 -9.94 -6.58
CA THR A 275 -17.64 -8.77 -6.91
C THR A 275 -17.23 -7.49 -6.14
N GLY A 276 -15.99 -7.42 -5.64
CA GLY A 276 -15.36 -6.25 -5.02
C GLY A 276 -15.81 -5.89 -3.61
N LYS A 277 -16.61 -6.73 -2.93
CA LYS A 277 -17.27 -6.43 -1.64
C LYS A 277 -16.45 -6.90 -0.44
N TYR A 278 -15.18 -6.50 -0.41
CA TYR A 278 -14.17 -6.97 0.56
C TYR A 278 -14.59 -6.81 2.02
N ALA A 279 -15.16 -5.66 2.42
CA ALA A 279 -15.59 -5.43 3.80
C ALA A 279 -16.64 -6.46 4.29
N ARG A 280 -17.58 -6.85 3.42
CA ARG A 280 -18.59 -7.88 3.74
C ARG A 280 -18.00 -9.29 3.67
N SER A 281 -17.09 -9.53 2.73
CA SER A 281 -16.32 -10.79 2.66
C SER A 281 -15.52 -11.03 3.95
N LYS A 282 -14.74 -10.05 4.43
CA LYS A 282 -14.02 -10.11 5.72
C LYS A 282 -14.95 -10.58 6.85
N ARG A 283 -16.10 -9.92 7.04
CA ARG A 283 -17.10 -10.29 8.07
C ARG A 283 -17.58 -11.75 7.97
N LEU A 284 -17.79 -12.28 6.77
CA LEU A 284 -18.17 -13.68 6.57
C LEU A 284 -17.00 -14.65 6.76
N MET A 285 -15.77 -14.28 6.40
CA MET A 285 -14.59 -15.10 6.71
C MET A 285 -14.38 -15.28 8.22
N ARG A 286 -14.70 -14.27 9.05
CA ARG A 286 -14.76 -14.44 10.52
C ARG A 286 -15.80 -15.49 10.95
N LEU A 287 -16.92 -15.59 10.23
CA LEU A 287 -17.96 -16.58 10.50
C LEU A 287 -17.56 -17.98 10.00
N TYR A 288 -16.94 -18.09 8.82
CA TYR A 288 -16.34 -19.30 8.27
C TYR A 288 -15.31 -19.89 9.25
N ASN A 289 -14.29 -19.11 9.63
CA ASN A 289 -13.23 -19.53 10.55
C ASN A 289 -13.83 -20.04 11.88
N ARG A 290 -14.84 -19.35 12.42
CA ARG A 290 -15.55 -19.77 13.64
C ARG A 290 -16.39 -21.05 13.47
N LYS A 291 -16.92 -21.36 12.28
CA LYS A 291 -17.54 -22.67 12.01
C LYS A 291 -16.47 -23.77 11.82
N MET A 292 -15.35 -23.48 11.15
CA MET A 292 -14.22 -24.42 10.99
C MET A 292 -13.61 -24.83 12.35
N LYS A 293 -13.43 -23.88 13.28
CA LYS A 293 -12.98 -24.16 14.67
C LYS A 293 -13.88 -25.11 15.47
N LYS A 294 -15.12 -25.39 15.02
CA LYS A 294 -16.06 -26.33 15.66
C LYS A 294 -16.05 -27.73 15.03
N GLY A 295 -15.29 -27.96 13.97
CA GLY A 295 -15.04 -29.28 13.38
C GLY A 295 -13.67 -29.85 13.76
N ASP A 296 -13.34 -31.04 13.27
CA ASP A 296 -12.13 -31.79 13.66
C ASP A 296 -10.79 -31.10 13.26
N PHE A 297 -10.83 -30.07 12.41
CA PHE A 297 -9.66 -29.29 11.94
C PHE A 297 -9.26 -28.13 12.90
N ALA A 298 -9.50 -28.29 14.19
CA ALA A 298 -9.41 -27.22 15.20
C ALA A 298 -7.98 -26.84 15.68
N LYS A 299 -6.99 -26.65 14.78
CA LYS A 299 -5.58 -26.45 15.20
C LYS A 299 -4.81 -25.22 14.72
N ILE A 300 -5.26 -24.42 13.74
CA ILE A 300 -4.38 -23.39 13.13
C ILE A 300 -4.93 -21.94 13.16
N THR A 301 -6.24 -21.72 13.35
CA THR A 301 -6.76 -20.34 13.42
C THR A 301 -6.90 -19.86 14.86
N ASP A 302 -6.00 -18.98 15.29
CA ASP A 302 -6.22 -18.14 16.48
C ASP A 302 -6.87 -16.79 16.08
N ALA A 303 -7.29 -15.97 17.04
CA ALA A 303 -7.75 -14.60 16.79
C ALA A 303 -6.65 -13.75 16.14
N THR A 304 -5.39 -13.95 16.54
CA THR A 304 -4.19 -13.34 15.93
C THR A 304 -4.07 -13.64 14.44
N THR A 305 -4.24 -14.90 14.01
CA THR A 305 -4.23 -15.31 12.59
C THR A 305 -5.30 -14.58 11.78
N GLN A 306 -6.50 -14.39 12.35
CA GLN A 306 -7.58 -13.70 11.66
C GLN A 306 -7.25 -12.21 11.45
N THR A 307 -6.71 -11.53 12.46
CA THR A 307 -6.26 -10.14 12.33
C THR A 307 -5.12 -10.03 11.31
N ARG A 308 -4.14 -10.95 11.33
CA ARG A 308 -3.05 -11.00 10.33
C ARG A 308 -3.62 -11.10 8.90
N ASN A 309 -4.56 -12.00 8.64
CA ASN A 309 -5.15 -12.17 7.31
C ASN A 309 -5.92 -10.93 6.82
N GLU A 310 -6.59 -10.20 7.73
CA GLU A 310 -7.27 -8.96 7.36
C GLU A 310 -6.29 -7.82 7.05
N VAL A 311 -5.21 -7.69 7.82
CA VAL A 311 -4.10 -6.75 7.56
C VAL A 311 -3.38 -7.07 6.26
N VAL A 312 -3.12 -8.36 5.97
CA VAL A 312 -2.54 -8.81 4.69
C VAL A 312 -3.45 -8.44 3.52
N LEU A 313 -4.76 -8.69 3.61
CA LEU A 313 -5.70 -8.30 2.56
C LEU A 313 -5.74 -6.78 2.35
N ASP A 314 -5.74 -5.99 3.43
CA ASP A 314 -5.76 -4.53 3.33
C ASP A 314 -4.43 -3.98 2.75
N LYS A 315 -3.29 -4.63 3.03
CA LYS A 315 -2.01 -4.35 2.36
C LYS A 315 -2.08 -4.66 0.86
N ILE A 316 -2.53 -5.86 0.47
CA ILE A 316 -2.68 -6.26 -0.95
C ILE A 316 -3.64 -5.31 -1.69
N LEU A 317 -4.68 -4.81 -1.03
CA LEU A 317 -5.60 -3.82 -1.61
C LEU A 317 -4.97 -2.43 -1.82
N GLY A 318 -4.01 -2.05 -0.98
CA GLY A 318 -3.31 -0.75 -1.02
C GLY A 318 -2.01 -0.74 -1.84
N THR A 319 -1.41 -1.91 -2.13
CA THR A 319 -0.24 -2.04 -2.98
C THR A 319 -0.65 -2.19 -4.46
N GLU A 320 -0.13 -1.31 -5.32
CA GLU A 320 -0.20 -1.45 -6.77
C GLU A 320 1.23 -1.46 -7.34
N GLU A 321 1.63 -2.58 -7.93
CA GLU A 321 2.88 -2.70 -8.67
C GLU A 321 2.79 -1.93 -10.00
N LYS A 322 3.91 -1.31 -10.41
CA LYS A 322 3.98 -0.68 -11.74
C LYS A 322 4.20 -1.77 -12.79
N LEU A 323 3.10 -2.18 -13.40
CA LEU A 323 3.04 -3.18 -14.46
C LEU A 323 2.28 -2.61 -15.65
N ASP A 324 2.82 -2.82 -16.85
CA ASP A 324 2.06 -2.63 -18.08
C ASP A 324 1.41 -3.96 -18.46
N ILE A 325 0.10 -3.97 -18.78
CA ILE A 325 -0.70 -5.19 -19.02
C ILE A 325 -1.58 -5.00 -20.26
N HIS A 326 -1.50 -5.95 -21.21
CA HIS A 326 -2.23 -5.89 -22.47
C HIS A 326 -3.07 -7.14 -22.74
N ASN A 327 -4.32 -6.96 -23.19
CA ASN A 327 -5.15 -8.06 -23.70
C ASN A 327 -4.74 -8.41 -25.13
N LEU A 328 -4.52 -9.70 -25.41
CA LEU A 328 -3.84 -10.16 -26.62
C LEU A 328 -4.75 -10.36 -27.84
N SER A 329 -4.18 -10.25 -29.04
CA SER A 329 -4.90 -10.47 -30.31
C SER A 329 -5.48 -11.88 -30.47
N ILE A 330 -4.86 -12.92 -29.87
CA ILE A 330 -5.36 -14.31 -29.92
C ILE A 330 -6.70 -14.52 -29.20
N ASN A 331 -7.02 -13.69 -28.22
CA ASN A 331 -8.22 -13.83 -27.40
C ASN A 331 -9.50 -13.71 -28.24
N SER A 332 -10.46 -14.56 -27.94
CA SER A 332 -11.71 -14.73 -28.67
C SER A 332 -12.92 -14.34 -27.80
N LYS A 333 -14.03 -15.07 -27.90
CA LYS A 333 -15.24 -14.92 -27.06
C LYS A 333 -15.46 -16.13 -26.14
N TYR A 334 -14.42 -16.94 -26.00
CA TYR A 334 -14.36 -18.22 -25.30
C TYR A 334 -13.19 -18.16 -24.31
N SER A 335 -12.84 -19.26 -23.66
CA SER A 335 -11.66 -19.31 -22.78
C SER A 335 -10.37 -19.55 -23.58
N GLU A 336 -9.41 -18.65 -23.42
CA GLU A 336 -8.00 -18.78 -23.79
C GLU A 336 -7.14 -18.68 -22.51
N PHE A 337 -6.37 -19.72 -22.18
CA PHE A 337 -5.61 -19.76 -20.92
C PHE A 337 -4.40 -20.72 -20.94
N SER A 338 -3.66 -20.78 -19.84
CA SER A 338 -2.47 -21.62 -19.65
C SER A 338 -1.41 -21.45 -20.76
N PRO A 339 -0.90 -20.24 -20.96
CA PRO A 339 0.28 -20.02 -21.80
C PRO A 339 1.48 -20.81 -21.26
N MET A 340 2.38 -21.18 -22.17
CA MET A 340 3.70 -21.73 -21.89
C MET A 340 4.65 -21.32 -23.01
N PHE A 341 5.84 -20.83 -22.67
CA PHE A 341 6.89 -20.57 -23.64
C PHE A 341 7.33 -21.89 -24.30
N LEU A 342 7.32 -21.93 -25.63
CA LEU A 342 7.92 -23.02 -26.41
C LEU A 342 9.38 -22.69 -26.75
N ASP A 343 9.62 -21.44 -27.10
CA ASP A 343 10.92 -20.84 -27.38
C ASP A 343 10.83 -19.33 -27.16
N SER A 344 11.88 -18.58 -27.49
CA SER A 344 11.93 -17.11 -27.32
C SER A 344 10.86 -16.35 -28.12
N ASN A 345 10.25 -16.96 -29.13
CA ASN A 345 9.37 -16.28 -30.09
C ASN A 345 7.99 -16.97 -30.23
N GLN A 346 7.74 -18.07 -29.51
CA GLN A 346 6.51 -18.86 -29.63
C GLN A 346 5.93 -19.26 -28.25
N VAL A 347 4.61 -19.12 -28.13
CA VAL A 347 3.83 -19.49 -26.95
C VAL A 347 2.79 -20.54 -27.34
N VAL A 348 2.70 -21.61 -26.56
CA VAL A 348 1.63 -22.63 -26.65
C VAL A 348 0.61 -22.36 -25.54
N PHE A 349 -0.68 -22.48 -25.85
CA PHE A 349 -1.77 -22.18 -24.92
C PHE A 349 -3.00 -23.06 -25.19
N ALA A 350 -3.92 -23.14 -24.24
CA ALA A 350 -5.21 -23.81 -24.40
C ALA A 350 -6.27 -22.81 -24.89
N SER A 351 -7.13 -23.23 -25.82
CA SER A 351 -8.22 -22.38 -26.33
C SER A 351 -9.47 -23.20 -26.66
N SER A 352 -10.62 -22.63 -26.31
CA SER A 352 -11.95 -23.11 -26.66
C SER A 352 -12.46 -22.50 -27.99
N ALA A 353 -11.63 -21.77 -28.73
CA ALA A 353 -11.96 -21.27 -30.06
C ALA A 353 -12.07 -22.42 -31.07
N ASP A 354 -13.30 -22.80 -31.42
CA ASP A 354 -13.54 -23.79 -32.49
C ASP A 354 -13.42 -23.15 -33.87
N SER A 355 -12.50 -23.67 -34.68
CA SER A 355 -12.27 -23.32 -36.09
C SER A 355 -13.01 -24.25 -37.08
N SER A 356 -13.85 -25.17 -36.59
CA SER A 356 -14.63 -26.11 -37.40
C SER A 356 -15.89 -25.46 -38.01
N PHE A 357 -16.01 -25.51 -39.34
CA PHE A 357 -17.14 -24.90 -40.08
C PHE A 357 -18.45 -25.71 -40.05
N PHE A 358 -18.43 -26.98 -39.62
CA PHE A 358 -19.57 -27.90 -39.83
C PHE A 358 -20.34 -28.28 -38.57
N THR A 359 -19.65 -28.62 -37.47
CA THR A 359 -20.30 -28.97 -36.19
C THR A 359 -19.37 -28.67 -35.01
N THR A 360 -19.77 -27.74 -34.15
CA THR A 360 -19.09 -27.48 -32.87
C THR A 360 -19.60 -28.42 -31.78
N ARG A 361 -18.71 -29.23 -31.21
CA ARG A 361 -19.02 -30.04 -30.02
C ARG A 361 -18.80 -29.20 -28.77
N ARG A 362 -19.88 -28.97 -28.02
CA ARG A 362 -19.84 -28.24 -26.75
C ARG A 362 -19.61 -29.18 -25.57
N TYR A 363 -18.68 -28.82 -24.70
CA TYR A 363 -18.58 -29.34 -23.35
C TYR A 363 -19.76 -28.85 -22.52
N LYS A 364 -20.24 -29.66 -21.57
CA LYS A 364 -21.53 -29.42 -20.89
C LYS A 364 -21.43 -28.71 -19.55
N TRP A 365 -20.24 -28.54 -19.00
CA TRP A 365 -20.03 -27.79 -17.76
C TRP A 365 -20.33 -26.29 -17.96
N ASN A 366 -19.62 -25.69 -18.93
CA ASN A 366 -19.65 -24.26 -19.27
C ASN A 366 -20.28 -23.96 -20.64
N ASN A 367 -20.80 -24.97 -21.35
CA ASN A 367 -21.39 -24.85 -22.69
C ASN A 367 -20.44 -24.29 -23.79
N GLN A 368 -19.13 -24.24 -23.55
CA GLN A 368 -18.10 -23.84 -24.53
C GLN A 368 -17.67 -25.04 -25.41
N PRO A 369 -16.92 -24.84 -26.51
CA PRO A 369 -16.27 -25.94 -27.24
C PRO A 369 -15.24 -26.70 -26.37
N PHE A 370 -14.79 -27.86 -26.84
CA PHE A 370 -13.68 -28.57 -26.19
C PHE A 370 -12.35 -27.82 -26.42
N LEU A 371 -11.48 -27.84 -25.41
CA LEU A 371 -10.18 -27.18 -25.45
C LEU A 371 -9.20 -27.92 -26.36
N ASP A 372 -8.53 -27.18 -27.21
CA ASP A 372 -7.43 -27.61 -28.06
C ASP A 372 -6.14 -26.86 -27.63
N LEU A 373 -4.97 -27.48 -27.76
CA LEU A 373 -3.70 -26.74 -27.70
C LEU A 373 -3.48 -25.98 -29.02
N TYR A 374 -3.09 -24.71 -28.90
CA TYR A 374 -2.72 -23.81 -29.99
C TYR A 374 -1.30 -23.28 -29.77
N VAL A 375 -0.63 -22.89 -30.86
CA VAL A 375 0.63 -22.16 -30.83
C VAL A 375 0.49 -20.85 -31.59
N ALA A 376 1.00 -19.77 -31.01
CA ALA A 376 1.08 -18.45 -31.62
C ALA A 376 2.54 -17.96 -31.67
N LYS A 377 2.78 -16.96 -32.52
CA LYS A 377 4.06 -16.22 -32.54
C LYS A 377 3.93 -14.95 -31.71
N MET A 378 4.94 -14.69 -30.89
CA MET A 378 5.08 -13.46 -30.11
C MET A 378 5.71 -12.37 -30.98
N ASN A 379 5.24 -11.14 -30.81
CA ASN A 379 5.89 -9.95 -31.32
C ASN A 379 6.73 -9.31 -30.20
N GLU A 380 8.05 -9.28 -30.34
CA GLU A 380 8.98 -8.82 -29.30
C GLU A 380 8.75 -7.36 -28.84
N GLU A 381 8.28 -6.48 -29.73
CA GLU A 381 8.11 -5.05 -29.42
C GLU A 381 6.80 -4.76 -28.66
N SER A 382 5.73 -5.53 -28.91
CA SER A 382 4.39 -5.30 -28.35
C SER A 382 3.90 -6.42 -27.43
N GLN A 383 4.68 -7.49 -27.28
CA GLN A 383 4.33 -8.75 -26.60
C GLN A 383 3.05 -9.45 -27.13
N ASP A 384 2.44 -8.92 -28.19
CA ASP A 384 1.20 -9.43 -28.74
C ASP A 384 1.40 -10.81 -29.40
N LEU A 385 0.50 -11.74 -29.10
CA LEU A 385 0.47 -13.06 -29.72
C LEU A 385 -0.36 -13.01 -31.00
N ARG A 386 0.17 -13.55 -32.10
CA ARG A 386 -0.50 -13.55 -33.42
C ARG A 386 -0.36 -14.87 -34.17
N ASN A 387 -1.23 -15.04 -35.16
CA ASN A 387 -1.25 -16.18 -36.08
C ASN A 387 -1.41 -17.54 -35.36
N ALA A 388 -2.30 -17.61 -34.37
CA ALA A 388 -2.58 -18.84 -33.62
C ALA A 388 -3.07 -19.97 -34.55
N ILE A 389 -2.46 -21.15 -34.42
CA ILE A 389 -2.84 -22.38 -35.13
C ILE A 389 -2.85 -23.58 -34.16
N LYS A 390 -3.68 -24.60 -34.42
CA LYS A 390 -3.72 -25.81 -33.59
C LYS A 390 -2.34 -26.47 -33.55
N TYR A 391 -1.85 -26.76 -32.34
CA TYR A 391 -0.44 -27.09 -32.10
C TYR A 391 -0.01 -28.41 -32.76
N SER A 392 -0.78 -29.48 -32.59
CA SER A 392 -0.51 -30.77 -33.24
C SER A 392 -1.75 -31.65 -33.38
N LYS A 393 -1.98 -32.17 -34.58
CA LYS A 393 -3.07 -33.14 -34.86
C LYS A 393 -2.88 -34.51 -34.21
N LYS A 394 -1.71 -34.81 -33.65
CA LYS A 394 -1.42 -36.03 -32.89
C LYS A 394 -1.61 -35.85 -31.38
N ILE A 395 -1.63 -34.60 -30.92
CA ILE A 395 -1.78 -34.22 -29.51
C ILE A 395 -3.23 -33.82 -29.23
N ASN A 396 -3.78 -32.95 -30.07
CA ASN A 396 -5.17 -32.54 -29.96
C ASN A 396 -6.10 -33.71 -30.35
N THR A 397 -7.10 -34.00 -29.53
CA THR A 397 -8.04 -35.09 -29.76
C THR A 397 -9.44 -34.56 -30.07
N LYS A 398 -10.45 -35.01 -29.33
CA LYS A 398 -11.86 -34.61 -29.45
C LYS A 398 -12.45 -34.28 -28.07
N TYR A 399 -11.58 -34.12 -27.09
CA TYR A 399 -11.83 -33.82 -25.69
C TYR A 399 -10.83 -32.73 -25.28
N HIS A 400 -10.78 -32.31 -24.02
CA HIS A 400 -9.88 -31.24 -23.61
C HIS A 400 -8.42 -31.70 -23.63
N GLU A 401 -7.57 -30.92 -24.30
CA GLU A 401 -6.15 -30.80 -24.00
C GLU A 401 -5.86 -29.37 -23.49
N ALA A 402 -5.11 -29.27 -22.40
CA ALA A 402 -4.73 -27.99 -21.78
C ALA A 402 -3.40 -28.12 -21.02
N SER A 403 -2.82 -26.99 -20.60
CA SER A 403 -1.63 -26.86 -19.74
C SER A 403 -0.47 -27.79 -20.08
N VAL A 404 0.49 -27.25 -20.82
CA VAL A 404 1.68 -27.95 -21.31
C VAL A 404 2.95 -27.40 -20.66
N THR A 405 3.96 -28.25 -20.51
CA THR A 405 5.35 -27.87 -20.23
C THR A 405 6.29 -28.71 -21.10
N PHE A 406 7.51 -28.23 -21.35
CA PHE A 406 8.49 -28.84 -22.25
C PHE A 406 9.79 -29.15 -21.50
N SER A 407 10.52 -30.17 -21.96
CA SER A 407 11.90 -30.39 -21.52
C SER A 407 12.83 -29.28 -22.04
N PRO A 408 13.96 -28.97 -21.38
CA PRO A 408 14.84 -27.86 -21.77
C PRO A 408 15.41 -27.97 -23.20
N ASP A 409 15.49 -29.18 -23.73
CA ASP A 409 15.91 -29.50 -25.11
C ASP A 409 14.74 -29.51 -26.12
N ASN A 410 13.52 -29.20 -25.68
CA ASN A 410 12.28 -29.25 -26.47
C ASN A 410 11.97 -30.61 -27.11
N SER A 411 12.55 -31.71 -26.60
CA SER A 411 12.35 -33.08 -27.10
C SER A 411 11.18 -33.82 -26.46
N THR A 412 10.73 -33.40 -25.29
CA THR A 412 9.62 -34.02 -24.54
C THR A 412 8.61 -32.93 -24.12
N MET A 413 7.32 -33.25 -24.18
CA MET A 413 6.27 -32.45 -23.56
C MET A 413 5.53 -33.25 -22.49
N TYR A 414 4.98 -32.54 -21.50
CA TYR A 414 3.96 -33.03 -20.59
C TYR A 414 2.74 -32.12 -20.70
N PHE A 415 1.53 -32.67 -20.79
CA PHE A 415 0.30 -31.89 -20.90
C PHE A 415 -0.90 -32.56 -20.24
N THR A 416 -1.92 -31.78 -19.91
CA THR A 416 -3.17 -32.27 -19.30
C THR A 416 -4.17 -32.68 -20.38
N ARG A 417 -4.84 -33.83 -20.21
CA ARG A 417 -5.92 -34.29 -21.09
C ARG A 417 -7.02 -35.00 -20.28
N ASN A 418 -8.26 -34.98 -20.74
CA ASN A 418 -9.27 -35.96 -20.29
C ASN A 418 -8.76 -37.41 -20.37
N ASN A 419 -9.09 -38.24 -19.38
CA ASN A 419 -8.75 -39.67 -19.38
C ASN A 419 -9.41 -40.40 -20.57
N TYR A 420 -8.65 -40.56 -21.65
CA TYR A 420 -9.13 -40.98 -22.96
C TYR A 420 -8.11 -41.87 -23.68
N GLY A 421 -8.56 -43.06 -24.08
CA GLY A 421 -7.87 -43.90 -25.05
C GLY A 421 -8.71 -44.02 -26.33
N LYS A 422 -9.43 -45.13 -26.48
CA LYS A 422 -10.44 -45.30 -27.56
C LYS A 422 -11.84 -44.81 -27.14
N LYS A 423 -12.09 -44.73 -25.83
CA LYS A 423 -13.30 -44.21 -25.17
C LYS A 423 -12.88 -43.42 -23.93
N LEU A 424 -13.77 -42.57 -23.42
CA LEU A 424 -13.57 -41.96 -22.09
C LEU A 424 -13.61 -43.08 -21.04
N LYS A 425 -12.64 -43.10 -20.14
CA LYS A 425 -12.72 -43.89 -18.90
C LYS A 425 -13.38 -43.06 -17.81
N ARG A 426 -13.96 -43.71 -16.81
CA ARG A 426 -14.64 -43.04 -15.69
C ARG A 426 -14.42 -43.82 -14.41
N ASP A 427 -14.46 -43.10 -13.29
CA ASP A 427 -14.48 -43.68 -11.96
C ASP A 427 -15.84 -44.38 -11.68
N LYS A 428 -15.98 -44.92 -10.47
CA LYS A 428 -17.24 -45.55 -9.99
C LYS A 428 -18.44 -44.59 -9.94
N ASN A 429 -18.23 -43.28 -9.83
CA ASN A 429 -19.28 -42.26 -9.79
C ASN A 429 -19.66 -41.73 -11.19
N GLY A 430 -18.91 -42.09 -12.24
CA GLY A 430 -19.14 -41.65 -13.62
C GLY A 430 -18.38 -40.37 -14.02
N VAL A 431 -17.48 -39.88 -13.16
CA VAL A 431 -16.58 -38.75 -13.40
C VAL A 431 -15.48 -39.17 -14.36
N ASN A 432 -15.16 -38.31 -15.33
CA ASN A 432 -14.00 -38.49 -16.20
C ASN A 432 -12.88 -37.58 -15.71
N HIS A 433 -11.94 -38.14 -14.95
CA HIS A 433 -10.79 -37.43 -14.41
C HIS A 433 -9.83 -36.94 -15.52
N LEU A 434 -9.03 -35.94 -15.17
CA LEU A 434 -7.92 -35.46 -15.99
C LEU A 434 -6.67 -36.31 -15.73
N LYS A 435 -5.79 -36.40 -16.73
CA LYS A 435 -4.51 -37.11 -16.66
C LYS A 435 -3.40 -36.32 -17.32
N ILE A 436 -2.19 -36.46 -16.81
CA ILE A 436 -0.97 -35.95 -17.47
C ILE A 436 -0.50 -36.97 -18.51
N TYR A 437 -0.26 -36.50 -19.73
CA TYR A 437 0.30 -37.29 -20.81
C TYR A 437 1.68 -36.75 -21.21
N MET A 438 2.59 -37.66 -21.55
CA MET A 438 3.92 -37.35 -22.07
C MET A 438 3.97 -37.67 -23.58
N SER A 439 4.60 -36.82 -24.38
CA SER A 439 4.95 -37.14 -25.78
C SER A 439 6.39 -36.72 -26.09
N LYS A 440 7.08 -37.51 -26.91
CA LYS A 440 8.43 -37.23 -27.40
C LYS A 440 8.40 -36.71 -28.84
N LYS A 441 9.34 -35.85 -29.20
CA LYS A 441 9.54 -35.31 -30.55
C LYS A 441 10.55 -36.20 -31.29
N VAL A 442 10.15 -36.75 -32.42
CA VAL A 442 10.97 -37.63 -33.27
C VAL A 442 10.92 -37.08 -34.70
N ASN A 443 12.08 -36.81 -35.29
CA ASN A 443 12.21 -36.19 -36.62
C ASN A 443 11.44 -34.85 -36.75
N GLY A 444 11.42 -34.05 -35.67
CA GLY A 444 10.70 -32.76 -35.58
C GLY A 444 9.21 -32.88 -35.22
N ASP A 445 8.65 -34.08 -35.31
CA ASP A 445 7.22 -34.36 -35.13
C ASP A 445 6.95 -34.97 -33.74
N TRP A 446 5.90 -34.52 -33.06
CA TRP A 446 5.41 -35.20 -31.85
C TRP A 446 4.88 -36.60 -32.18
N ILE A 447 5.07 -37.57 -31.27
CA ILE A 447 4.54 -38.95 -31.40
C ILE A 447 3.25 -39.13 -30.58
N GLU A 448 2.65 -40.32 -30.65
CA GLU A 448 1.48 -40.66 -29.82
C GLU A 448 1.81 -40.52 -28.33
N ALA A 449 0.96 -39.82 -27.59
CA ALA A 449 1.21 -39.49 -26.19
C ALA A 449 0.82 -40.64 -25.25
N VAL A 450 1.66 -40.92 -24.26
CA VAL A 450 1.48 -41.98 -23.25
C VAL A 450 1.11 -41.37 -21.90
N GLU A 451 0.34 -42.10 -21.08
CA GLU A 451 0.00 -41.64 -19.72
C GLU A 451 1.21 -41.83 -18.78
N VAL A 452 1.45 -40.87 -17.87
CA VAL A 452 2.50 -40.99 -16.84
C VAL A 452 2.10 -41.99 -15.74
N PRO A 453 3.04 -42.70 -15.08
CA PRO A 453 2.72 -43.85 -14.25
C PRO A 453 1.95 -43.53 -12.95
N PHE A 454 2.04 -42.30 -12.45
CA PHE A 454 1.33 -41.82 -11.25
C PHE A 454 -0.09 -41.28 -11.53
N ASN A 455 -0.65 -41.57 -12.71
CA ASN A 455 -2.04 -41.26 -13.03
C ASN A 455 -3.01 -42.33 -12.52
N SER A 456 -4.22 -41.94 -12.13
CA SER A 456 -5.31 -42.88 -11.78
C SER A 456 -6.57 -42.66 -12.61
N ASP A 457 -7.45 -43.67 -12.64
CA ASP A 457 -8.80 -43.54 -13.16
C ASP A 457 -9.79 -43.01 -12.08
N ASP A 458 -9.37 -42.95 -10.80
CA ASP A 458 -10.16 -42.51 -9.63
C ASP A 458 -9.81 -41.10 -9.09
N TYR A 459 -8.75 -40.47 -9.61
CA TYR A 459 -8.34 -39.11 -9.25
C TYR A 459 -7.73 -38.41 -10.48
N SER A 460 -7.68 -37.09 -10.42
CA SER A 460 -7.20 -36.18 -11.45
C SER A 460 -5.71 -35.86 -11.26
N THR A 461 -4.97 -35.79 -12.36
CA THR A 461 -3.65 -35.16 -12.41
C THR A 461 -3.62 -34.14 -13.56
N GLY A 462 -3.00 -32.99 -13.35
CA GLY A 462 -2.96 -31.94 -14.36
C GLY A 462 -2.00 -30.80 -14.03
N HIS A 463 -2.01 -29.79 -14.89
CA HIS A 463 -1.19 -28.58 -14.80
C HIS A 463 0.31 -28.87 -14.56
N PRO A 464 0.96 -29.66 -15.44
CA PRO A 464 2.36 -30.00 -15.29
C PRO A 464 3.28 -28.78 -15.51
N ALA A 465 4.27 -28.61 -14.65
CA ALA A 465 5.34 -27.63 -14.77
C ALA A 465 6.69 -28.29 -14.48
N LEU A 466 7.60 -28.25 -15.45
CA LEU A 466 8.92 -28.85 -15.33
C LEU A 466 9.94 -27.83 -14.82
N SER A 467 10.86 -28.25 -13.95
CA SER A 467 11.99 -27.43 -13.53
C SER A 467 12.88 -27.04 -14.72
N PRO A 468 13.58 -25.87 -14.69
CA PRO A 468 14.46 -25.44 -15.77
C PRO A 468 15.60 -26.41 -16.11
N ASP A 469 16.01 -27.26 -15.16
CA ASP A 469 17.02 -28.31 -15.37
C ASP A 469 16.44 -29.65 -15.86
N GLY A 470 15.11 -29.73 -16.00
CA GLY A 470 14.38 -30.90 -16.47
C GLY A 470 14.26 -32.06 -15.46
N LYS A 471 14.75 -31.91 -14.23
CA LYS A 471 14.83 -33.01 -13.25
C LYS A 471 13.61 -33.16 -12.33
N GLN A 472 12.76 -32.16 -12.21
CA GLN A 472 11.58 -32.21 -11.35
C GLN A 472 10.33 -31.79 -12.12
N LEU A 473 9.27 -32.59 -11.99
CA LEU A 473 7.95 -32.31 -12.58
C LEU A 473 6.97 -32.02 -11.44
N TYR A 474 6.57 -30.76 -11.36
CA TYR A 474 5.52 -30.25 -10.49
C TYR A 474 4.17 -30.44 -11.18
N PHE A 475 3.13 -30.76 -10.42
CA PHE A 475 1.79 -30.94 -10.97
C PHE A 475 0.71 -30.84 -9.89
N VAL A 476 -0.54 -30.70 -10.31
CA VAL A 476 -1.71 -30.55 -9.45
C VAL A 476 -2.49 -31.87 -9.39
N SER A 477 -2.99 -32.24 -8.21
CA SER A 477 -3.80 -33.45 -8.03
C SER A 477 -4.77 -33.37 -6.84
N ASP A 478 -5.89 -34.10 -6.94
CA ASP A 478 -6.84 -34.42 -5.86
C ASP A 478 -6.59 -35.85 -5.28
N MET A 479 -5.39 -36.41 -5.49
CA MET A 479 -5.03 -37.77 -5.05
C MET A 479 -5.07 -37.94 -3.51
N PRO A 480 -5.21 -39.18 -3.00
CA PRO A 480 -5.09 -39.46 -1.58
C PRO A 480 -3.77 -38.95 -0.98
N GLY A 481 -3.85 -38.18 0.10
CA GLY A 481 -2.70 -37.50 0.71
C GLY A 481 -2.66 -35.99 0.45
N SER A 482 -3.57 -35.44 -0.37
CA SER A 482 -3.82 -34.00 -0.49
C SER A 482 -4.36 -33.40 0.82
N ILE A 483 -4.02 -32.15 1.09
CA ILE A 483 -4.47 -31.34 2.23
C ILE A 483 -5.83 -30.70 1.91
N GLY A 484 -6.01 -30.24 0.67
CA GLY A 484 -7.19 -29.52 0.21
C GLY A 484 -8.02 -30.26 -0.84
N GLN A 485 -8.64 -29.48 -1.71
CA GLN A 485 -9.40 -29.93 -2.87
C GLN A 485 -8.48 -30.34 -4.02
N THR A 486 -7.41 -29.57 -4.25
CA THR A 486 -6.31 -29.93 -5.15
C THR A 486 -5.01 -29.34 -4.64
N ASP A 487 -3.97 -30.15 -4.56
CA ASP A 487 -2.67 -29.77 -4.04
C ASP A 487 -1.60 -29.81 -5.15
N ILE A 488 -0.51 -29.06 -4.97
CA ILE A 488 0.71 -29.21 -5.79
C ILE A 488 1.58 -30.33 -5.20
N PHE A 489 1.97 -31.24 -6.09
CA PHE A 489 2.90 -32.34 -5.86
C PHE A 489 4.12 -32.21 -6.79
N VAL A 490 5.21 -32.89 -6.43
CA VAL A 490 6.43 -33.00 -7.23
C VAL A 490 6.89 -34.45 -7.36
N VAL A 491 7.42 -34.82 -8.53
CA VAL A 491 8.18 -36.06 -8.77
C VAL A 491 9.53 -35.73 -9.39
N ASP A 492 10.54 -36.56 -9.12
CA ASP A 492 11.82 -36.51 -9.82
C ASP A 492 11.69 -37.24 -11.16
N VAL A 493 12.26 -36.67 -12.22
CA VAL A 493 12.28 -37.23 -13.57
C VAL A 493 13.54 -38.08 -13.72
N LEU A 494 13.39 -39.40 -13.65
CA LEU A 494 14.50 -40.35 -13.59
C LEU A 494 15.03 -40.78 -14.97
N GLY A 495 14.46 -40.24 -16.05
CA GLY A 495 14.78 -40.60 -17.43
C GLY A 495 13.89 -41.71 -17.99
N ASP A 496 13.81 -41.77 -19.32
CA ASP A 496 13.03 -42.76 -20.10
C ASP A 496 11.54 -42.93 -19.74
N GLY A 497 10.94 -41.91 -19.11
CA GLY A 497 9.54 -41.93 -18.68
C GLY A 497 9.33 -42.57 -17.30
N ASN A 498 10.41 -42.78 -16.55
CA ASN A 498 10.38 -43.19 -15.14
C ASN A 498 10.39 -41.95 -14.23
N PHE A 499 9.69 -42.05 -13.11
CA PHE A 499 9.54 -40.99 -12.12
C PHE A 499 9.69 -41.56 -10.70
N SER A 500 10.02 -40.71 -9.73
CA SER A 500 9.86 -41.06 -8.31
C SER A 500 8.38 -41.11 -7.91
N GLU A 501 8.09 -41.58 -6.69
CA GLU A 501 6.76 -41.43 -6.09
C GLU A 501 6.41 -39.95 -5.87
N PRO A 502 5.13 -39.54 -6.05
CA PRO A 502 4.68 -38.17 -5.79
C PRO A 502 4.87 -37.72 -4.35
N ARG A 503 5.37 -36.49 -4.18
CA ARG A 503 5.53 -35.81 -2.89
C ARG A 503 4.69 -34.55 -2.86
N ASN A 504 3.83 -34.41 -1.85
CA ASN A 504 3.07 -33.18 -1.62
C ASN A 504 4.00 -32.04 -1.16
N LEU A 505 3.80 -30.80 -1.63
CA LEU A 505 4.65 -29.66 -1.22
C LEU A 505 4.38 -29.14 0.20
N GLY A 506 3.37 -29.66 0.90
CA GLY A 506 3.09 -29.36 2.29
C GLY A 506 2.37 -28.02 2.51
N PRO A 507 2.03 -27.71 3.79
CA PRO A 507 1.11 -26.63 4.15
C PRO A 507 1.66 -25.20 3.97
N THR A 508 2.93 -25.05 3.58
CA THR A 508 3.50 -23.75 3.20
C THR A 508 3.00 -23.30 1.83
N ILE A 509 2.77 -24.25 0.92
CA ILE A 509 2.26 -24.03 -0.43
C ILE A 509 0.78 -24.40 -0.54
N ASN A 510 0.42 -25.60 -0.07
CA ASN A 510 -0.92 -26.16 -0.21
C ASN A 510 -1.83 -25.78 0.98
N THR A 511 -3.11 -25.56 0.71
CA THR A 511 -4.13 -25.12 1.68
C THR A 511 -5.24 -26.15 1.82
N GLU A 512 -6.32 -25.86 2.56
CA GLU A 512 -7.53 -26.71 2.53
C GLU A 512 -8.39 -26.52 1.26
N ARG A 513 -7.93 -25.73 0.29
CA ARG A 513 -8.67 -25.33 -0.92
C ARG A 513 -7.95 -25.80 -2.18
N LYS A 514 -7.85 -24.97 -3.24
CA LYS A 514 -7.25 -25.39 -4.50
C LYS A 514 -5.97 -24.62 -4.75
N GLU A 515 -4.87 -25.35 -4.90
CA GLU A 515 -3.67 -24.88 -5.56
C GLU A 515 -3.65 -25.41 -7.00
N MET A 516 -3.42 -24.51 -7.96
CA MET A 516 -3.57 -24.75 -9.39
C MET A 516 -2.47 -24.06 -10.20
N PHE A 517 -2.25 -24.50 -11.44
CA PHE A 517 -1.35 -23.88 -12.42
C PHE A 517 0.05 -23.47 -11.88
N PRO A 518 0.84 -24.43 -11.35
CA PRO A 518 2.23 -24.14 -11.01
C PRO A 518 3.02 -23.71 -12.25
N PHE A 519 4.02 -22.87 -12.04
CA PHE A 519 5.08 -22.51 -12.97
C PHE A 519 6.35 -22.29 -12.14
N ILE A 520 7.49 -22.86 -12.54
CA ILE A 520 8.71 -22.80 -11.74
C ILE A 520 9.91 -22.34 -12.58
N ASN A 521 10.68 -21.42 -12.01
CA ASN A 521 12.00 -21.04 -12.51
C ASN A 521 13.09 -21.46 -11.50
N SER A 522 14.33 -21.02 -11.69
CA SER A 522 15.46 -21.44 -10.85
C SER A 522 15.31 -21.10 -9.36
N ASN A 523 14.52 -20.07 -9.02
CA ASN A 523 14.49 -19.48 -7.68
C ASN A 523 13.07 -19.38 -7.07
N LYS A 524 12.02 -19.49 -7.89
CA LYS A 524 10.62 -19.24 -7.47
C LYS A 524 9.66 -20.25 -8.08
N LEU A 525 8.74 -20.74 -7.26
CA LEU A 525 7.48 -21.35 -7.67
C LEU A 525 6.40 -20.26 -7.71
N TYR A 526 5.79 -20.07 -8.87
CA TYR A 526 4.55 -19.34 -9.04
C TYR A 526 3.38 -20.32 -9.13
N PHE A 527 2.23 -19.98 -8.57
CA PHE A 527 1.02 -20.80 -8.65
C PHE A 527 -0.23 -19.96 -8.39
N SER A 528 -1.41 -20.55 -8.57
CA SER A 528 -2.69 -19.90 -8.31
C SER A 528 -3.46 -20.60 -7.19
N SER A 529 -4.13 -19.86 -6.31
CA SER A 529 -4.90 -20.44 -5.20
C SER A 529 -6.16 -19.66 -4.84
N ASP A 530 -7.21 -20.38 -4.41
CA ASP A 530 -8.42 -19.82 -3.77
C ASP A 530 -8.45 -20.02 -2.23
N GLY A 531 -7.38 -20.58 -1.64
CA GLY A 531 -7.24 -20.78 -0.19
C GLY A 531 -6.40 -19.72 0.52
N HIS A 532 -5.35 -19.23 -0.12
CA HIS A 532 -4.49 -18.17 0.42
C HIS A 532 -5.22 -16.80 0.49
N VAL A 533 -4.63 -15.85 1.21
CA VAL A 533 -5.20 -14.50 1.34
C VAL A 533 -5.01 -13.70 0.05
N GLY A 534 -6.05 -13.63 -0.76
CA GLY A 534 -6.06 -12.86 -2.02
C GLY A 534 -7.34 -12.04 -2.28
N LEU A 535 -7.39 -11.43 -3.46
CA LEU A 535 -8.38 -10.46 -3.92
C LEU A 535 -9.58 -11.10 -4.64
N GLY A 536 -9.38 -12.26 -5.25
CA GLY A 536 -10.18 -12.71 -6.39
C GLY A 536 -10.98 -13.98 -6.14
N GLY A 537 -11.02 -14.79 -7.20
CA GLY A 537 -11.38 -16.20 -7.19
C GLY A 537 -10.11 -17.03 -6.94
N LEU A 538 -9.49 -17.49 -8.01
CA LEU A 538 -8.05 -17.78 -8.00
C LEU A 538 -7.25 -16.47 -8.00
N ASP A 539 -6.23 -16.38 -7.14
CA ASP A 539 -5.18 -15.35 -7.18
C ASP A 539 -3.81 -15.99 -7.45
N VAL A 540 -2.87 -15.26 -8.06
CA VAL A 540 -1.48 -15.68 -8.28
C VAL A 540 -0.59 -15.37 -7.06
N TYR A 541 0.22 -16.35 -6.68
CA TYR A 541 1.20 -16.29 -5.60
C TYR A 541 2.60 -16.66 -6.12
N GLU A 542 3.63 -16.17 -5.44
CA GLU A 542 5.00 -16.66 -5.55
C GLU A 542 5.50 -17.22 -4.22
N ALA A 543 6.38 -18.22 -4.28
CA ALA A 543 7.14 -18.73 -3.16
C ALA A 543 8.60 -18.91 -3.58
N THR A 544 9.52 -18.29 -2.83
CA THR A 544 10.95 -18.42 -3.05
C THR A 544 11.43 -19.80 -2.62
N TYR A 545 12.40 -20.36 -3.34
CA TYR A 545 13.03 -21.64 -3.04
C TYR A 545 14.45 -21.43 -2.50
N SER A 546 14.79 -22.13 -1.42
CA SER A 546 16.11 -22.24 -0.82
C SER A 546 16.51 -23.72 -0.74
N GLU A 547 17.77 -24.05 -1.02
CA GLU A 547 18.28 -25.42 -0.84
C GLU A 547 18.28 -25.86 0.63
N GLU A 548 18.41 -24.93 1.58
CA GLU A 548 18.46 -25.23 3.02
C GLU A 548 17.07 -25.32 3.66
N GLU A 549 16.14 -24.44 3.27
CA GLU A 549 14.82 -24.29 3.92
C GLU A 549 13.63 -24.78 3.08
N GLY A 550 13.85 -25.08 1.80
CA GLY A 550 12.79 -25.44 0.85
C GLY A 550 12.02 -24.21 0.34
N PHE A 551 10.72 -24.34 0.14
CA PHE A 551 9.88 -23.20 -0.25
C PHE A 551 9.46 -22.35 0.96
N GLY A 552 9.62 -21.03 0.85
CA GLY A 552 9.12 -20.04 1.82
C GLY A 552 7.61 -19.82 1.77
N GLU A 553 7.09 -18.94 2.64
CA GLU A 553 5.66 -18.55 2.65
C GLU A 553 5.20 -18.05 1.27
N ALA A 554 3.99 -18.44 0.85
CA ALA A 554 3.39 -17.96 -0.39
C ALA A 554 2.96 -16.49 -0.30
N VAL A 555 3.49 -15.64 -1.17
CA VAL A 555 3.23 -14.19 -1.23
C VAL A 555 2.34 -13.87 -2.43
N ASN A 556 1.22 -13.17 -2.21
CA ASN A 556 0.32 -12.73 -3.27
C ASN A 556 1.00 -11.66 -4.15
N LEU A 557 0.95 -11.79 -5.48
CA LEU A 557 1.58 -10.84 -6.43
C LEU A 557 0.91 -9.46 -6.52
N GLY A 558 -0.10 -9.17 -5.70
CA GLY A 558 -0.75 -7.87 -5.64
C GLY A 558 -1.44 -7.46 -6.94
N LYS A 559 -1.89 -6.21 -7.00
CA LYS A 559 -2.40 -5.62 -8.23
C LYS A 559 -1.25 -5.09 -9.08
N PRO A 560 -1.37 -5.02 -10.42
CA PRO A 560 -2.51 -5.45 -11.23
C PRO A 560 -2.43 -6.90 -11.75
N ILE A 561 -1.49 -7.75 -11.29
CA ILE A 561 -1.50 -9.20 -11.62
C ILE A 561 -2.76 -9.85 -11.07
N ASN A 562 -3.09 -9.59 -9.81
CA ASN A 562 -4.32 -10.05 -9.16
C ASN A 562 -5.38 -8.96 -9.15
N SER A 563 -6.63 -9.39 -9.22
CA SER A 563 -7.83 -8.57 -9.37
C SER A 563 -8.98 -9.16 -8.56
N ASN A 564 -10.18 -8.61 -8.67
CA ASN A 564 -11.36 -9.16 -7.98
C ASN A 564 -12.00 -10.36 -8.73
N LYS A 565 -11.22 -11.12 -9.50
CA LYS A 565 -11.66 -12.13 -10.48
C LYS A 565 -10.72 -13.35 -10.43
N ASP A 566 -10.87 -14.32 -11.32
CA ASP A 566 -9.89 -15.40 -11.42
C ASP A 566 -8.67 -14.90 -12.18
N ASP A 567 -7.49 -15.07 -11.59
CA ASP A 567 -6.19 -14.65 -12.11
C ASP A 567 -5.20 -15.80 -11.96
N PHE A 568 -4.80 -16.41 -13.08
CA PHE A 568 -4.17 -17.74 -13.03
C PHE A 568 -3.27 -18.09 -14.22
N SER A 569 -2.51 -19.18 -14.08
CA SER A 569 -1.57 -19.68 -15.11
C SER A 569 -0.53 -18.65 -15.53
N TYR A 570 0.07 -18.03 -14.52
CA TYR A 570 1.14 -17.06 -14.65
C TYR A 570 2.45 -17.72 -15.08
N ILE A 571 3.09 -17.18 -16.11
CA ILE A 571 4.45 -17.51 -16.55
C ILE A 571 5.25 -16.22 -16.70
N VAL A 572 6.54 -16.25 -16.37
CA VAL A 572 7.43 -15.09 -16.48
C VAL A 572 8.83 -15.50 -16.96
N ASN A 573 9.42 -14.67 -17.80
CA ASN A 573 10.85 -14.67 -18.09
C ASN A 573 11.51 -13.61 -17.20
N GLU A 574 12.21 -14.03 -16.14
CA GLU A 574 12.82 -13.11 -15.16
C GLU A 574 13.99 -12.29 -15.73
N GLU A 575 14.60 -12.68 -16.86
CA GLU A 575 15.67 -11.91 -17.52
C GLU A 575 15.12 -10.67 -18.24
N THR A 576 13.94 -10.82 -18.85
CA THR A 576 13.25 -9.75 -19.58
C THR A 576 12.24 -8.99 -18.71
N LEU A 577 11.80 -9.61 -17.61
CA LEU A 577 10.69 -9.20 -16.76
C LEU A 577 9.33 -9.14 -17.48
N GLU A 578 9.20 -9.95 -18.52
CA GLU A 578 8.01 -10.07 -19.38
C GLU A 578 7.35 -11.44 -19.19
N GLY A 579 6.04 -11.51 -19.35
CA GLY A 579 5.31 -12.75 -19.13
C GLY A 579 3.85 -12.70 -19.55
N PHE A 580 3.13 -13.75 -19.17
CA PHE A 580 1.71 -13.93 -19.47
C PHE A 580 0.96 -14.52 -18.29
N PHE A 581 -0.32 -14.20 -18.16
CA PHE A 581 -1.27 -14.90 -17.27
C PHE A 581 -2.66 -14.91 -17.94
N ALA A 582 -3.58 -15.71 -17.40
CA ALA A 582 -4.97 -15.77 -17.83
C ALA A 582 -5.90 -15.15 -16.78
N SER A 583 -6.98 -14.50 -17.21
CA SER A 583 -7.94 -13.87 -16.29
C SER A 583 -9.32 -13.65 -16.92
N ASN A 584 -10.36 -13.74 -16.09
CA ASN A 584 -11.73 -13.33 -16.44
C ASN A 584 -12.09 -11.89 -15.96
N ARG A 585 -11.06 -11.02 -15.88
CA ARG A 585 -11.19 -9.59 -15.55
C ARG A 585 -11.97 -8.77 -16.60
N PRO A 586 -12.71 -7.72 -16.18
CA PRO A 586 -13.30 -6.76 -17.10
C PRO A 586 -12.26 -6.10 -18.01
N GLY A 587 -12.62 -5.85 -19.26
CA GLY A 587 -11.70 -5.34 -20.29
C GLY A 587 -11.22 -6.42 -21.28
N GLY A 588 -11.47 -7.68 -20.96
CA GLY A 588 -11.31 -8.80 -21.87
C GLY A 588 -12.33 -8.84 -23.03
N LYS A 589 -12.11 -9.79 -23.94
CA LYS A 589 -12.98 -10.20 -25.05
C LYS A 589 -13.77 -11.48 -24.73
N GLY A 590 -13.19 -12.36 -23.91
CA GLY A 590 -13.58 -13.76 -23.72
C GLY A 590 -14.31 -14.08 -22.41
N ASP A 591 -14.22 -15.36 -22.04
CA ASP A 591 -14.59 -15.85 -20.70
C ASP A 591 -13.35 -15.74 -19.81
N ASP A 592 -12.34 -16.58 -20.07
CA ASP A 592 -10.95 -16.37 -19.65
C ASP A 592 -10.13 -15.85 -20.83
N ASP A 593 -9.28 -14.85 -20.62
CA ASP A 593 -8.40 -14.28 -21.64
C ASP A 593 -6.93 -14.31 -21.19
N ILE A 594 -6.00 -14.47 -22.12
CA ILE A 594 -4.57 -14.31 -21.85
C ILE A 594 -4.17 -12.84 -21.97
N TYR A 595 -3.44 -12.35 -20.99
CA TYR A 595 -2.83 -11.02 -20.96
C TYR A 595 -1.31 -11.18 -21.00
N SER A 596 -0.61 -10.32 -21.73
CA SER A 596 0.83 -10.12 -21.50
C SER A 596 1.03 -9.08 -20.40
N PHE A 597 2.20 -9.13 -19.77
CA PHE A 597 2.64 -8.08 -18.86
C PHE A 597 4.13 -7.81 -18.97
N LYS A 598 4.52 -6.59 -18.57
CA LYS A 598 5.90 -6.18 -18.31
C LYS A 598 6.00 -5.56 -16.92
N ARG A 599 6.78 -6.16 -16.02
CA ARG A 599 7.10 -5.50 -14.74
C ARG A 599 7.97 -4.29 -15.08
N LEU A 600 7.51 -3.10 -14.69
CA LEU A 600 8.29 -1.87 -14.88
C LEU A 600 9.25 -1.78 -13.70
N VAL A 601 10.54 -2.01 -13.96
CA VAL A 601 11.58 -1.60 -13.02
C VAL A 601 11.50 -0.09 -12.95
N VAL A 602 10.91 0.39 -11.86
CA VAL A 602 11.20 1.72 -11.38
C VAL A 602 12.65 1.63 -10.94
N GLU A 603 13.56 2.31 -11.65
CA GLU A 603 14.75 2.79 -10.99
C GLU A 603 14.23 3.67 -9.86
N GLU A 604 14.22 3.13 -8.64
CA GLU A 604 14.04 3.91 -7.43
C GLU A 604 15.20 4.90 -7.42
N ILE A 605 14.94 6.10 -7.94
CA ILE A 605 15.75 7.27 -7.63
C ILE A 605 15.74 7.31 -6.11
N PRO A 606 16.87 7.10 -5.42
CA PRO A 606 16.88 7.14 -3.98
C PRO A 606 16.30 8.48 -3.55
N GLU A 607 15.38 8.48 -2.58
CA GLU A 607 14.95 9.73 -1.97
C GLU A 607 16.23 10.41 -1.46
N ASN A 608 16.50 11.63 -1.93
CA ASN A 608 17.74 12.31 -1.59
C ASN A 608 17.68 12.79 -0.14
N LEU A 609 18.02 11.91 0.78
CA LEU A 609 18.01 12.16 2.23
C LEU A 609 19.18 13.03 2.69
N ASN A 610 20.03 13.52 1.78
CA ASN A 610 21.14 14.40 2.09
C ASN A 610 20.59 15.75 2.57
N ALA A 611 20.69 15.97 3.88
CA ALA A 611 20.28 17.20 4.51
C ALA A 611 21.31 17.64 5.55
N ILE A 612 21.41 18.95 5.78
CA ILE A 612 22.12 19.51 6.93
C ILE A 612 21.09 20.23 7.79
N ALA A 613 20.85 19.70 8.99
CA ALA A 613 20.01 20.31 10.01
C ALA A 613 20.87 20.76 11.19
N GLY A 614 20.42 21.73 11.96
CA GLY A 614 21.16 22.18 13.13
C GLY A 614 20.40 23.14 14.01
N VAL A 615 21.03 23.50 15.13
CA VAL A 615 20.53 24.50 16.09
C VAL A 615 21.58 25.60 16.23
N VAL A 616 21.14 26.86 16.18
CA VAL A 616 21.97 28.01 16.53
C VAL A 616 21.71 28.40 17.99
N THR A 617 22.78 28.48 18.78
CA THR A 617 22.77 28.81 20.20
C THR A 617 23.75 29.93 20.52
N GLU A 618 23.58 30.60 21.65
CA GLU A 618 24.57 31.55 22.18
C GLU A 618 25.60 30.83 23.04
N LEU A 619 26.88 31.13 22.80
CA LEU A 619 28.03 30.37 23.31
C LEU A 619 28.16 30.32 24.84
N ILE A 620 27.70 31.35 25.57
CA ILE A 620 27.91 31.48 27.02
C ILE A 620 26.69 31.01 27.82
N THR A 621 25.50 31.40 27.38
CA THR A 621 24.21 31.11 28.02
C THR A 621 23.64 29.76 27.60
N GLY A 622 23.96 29.29 26.39
CA GLY A 622 23.28 28.16 25.76
C GLY A 622 21.87 28.49 25.26
N ASP A 623 21.45 29.76 25.33
CA ASP A 623 20.12 30.19 24.86
C ASP A 623 20.02 29.96 23.34
N VAL A 624 18.91 29.37 22.89
CA VAL A 624 18.62 29.22 21.45
C VAL A 624 18.48 30.59 20.78
N MET A 625 18.92 30.68 19.51
CA MET A 625 18.97 31.94 18.77
C MET A 625 18.01 31.95 17.58
N PRO A 626 16.71 32.21 17.81
CA PRO A 626 15.73 32.37 16.75
C PRO A 626 16.01 33.63 15.92
N GLN A 627 15.43 33.69 14.72
CA GLN A 627 15.58 34.82 13.79
C GLN A 627 17.04 35.11 13.39
N THR A 628 17.89 34.08 13.38
CA THR A 628 19.31 34.15 12.96
C THR A 628 19.45 33.69 11.52
N MET A 629 20.22 34.39 10.69
CA MET A 629 20.42 34.04 9.28
C MET A 629 21.53 32.99 9.12
N VAL A 630 21.24 31.89 8.43
CA VAL A 630 22.19 30.86 8.02
C VAL A 630 22.21 30.77 6.49
N GLU A 631 23.38 30.93 5.88
CA GLU A 631 23.63 30.78 4.45
C GLU A 631 24.37 29.47 4.17
N LEU A 632 23.94 28.73 3.15
CA LEU A 632 24.63 27.54 2.64
C LEU A 632 25.46 27.91 1.40
N LEU A 633 26.78 27.74 1.50
CA LEU A 633 27.76 28.05 0.46
C LEU A 633 28.38 26.76 -0.10
N ASP A 634 28.69 26.74 -1.40
CA ASP A 634 29.48 25.67 -2.02
C ASP A 634 30.99 25.74 -1.65
N GLU A 635 31.79 24.81 -2.18
CA GLU A 635 33.25 24.80 -1.96
C GLU A 635 34.00 26.03 -2.53
N ASN A 636 33.36 26.80 -3.41
CA ASN A 636 33.89 28.02 -4.04
C ASN A 636 33.40 29.31 -3.34
N GLY A 637 32.56 29.20 -2.31
CA GLY A 637 31.95 30.34 -1.61
C GLY A 637 30.76 30.96 -2.35
N ILE A 638 30.14 30.25 -3.29
CA ILE A 638 28.91 30.65 -3.97
C ILE A 638 27.71 30.27 -3.11
N LYS A 639 26.83 31.22 -2.82
CA LYS A 639 25.59 30.96 -2.07
C LYS A 639 24.61 30.12 -2.88
N LEU A 640 24.20 29.00 -2.30
CA LEU A 640 23.24 28.04 -2.86
C LEU A 640 21.84 28.25 -2.27
N LYS A 641 21.74 28.35 -0.94
CA LYS A 641 20.49 28.47 -0.18
C LYS A 641 20.71 29.40 1.03
N GLU A 642 19.65 29.95 1.59
CA GLU A 642 19.65 30.69 2.86
C GLU A 642 18.37 30.38 3.65
N VAL A 643 18.44 30.47 4.97
CA VAL A 643 17.31 30.21 5.87
C VAL A 643 17.46 31.06 7.14
N VAL A 644 16.33 31.42 7.74
CA VAL A 644 16.29 32.08 9.05
C VAL A 644 15.84 31.07 10.09
N THR A 645 16.52 31.00 11.24
CA THR A 645 16.23 30.01 12.27
C THR A 645 14.83 30.16 12.87
N GLY A 646 14.21 29.01 13.18
CA GLY A 646 12.92 28.91 13.86
C GLY A 646 12.95 29.43 15.31
N ASP A 647 11.80 29.45 15.98
CA ASP A 647 11.65 29.97 17.36
C ASP A 647 12.47 29.18 18.39
N ASP A 648 12.84 27.94 18.07
CA ASP A 648 13.72 27.03 18.81
C ASP A 648 15.21 27.11 18.38
N GLY A 649 15.56 28.04 17.49
CA GLY A 649 16.90 28.18 16.92
C GLY A 649 17.24 27.16 15.83
N THR A 650 16.32 26.29 15.41
CA THR A 650 16.58 25.26 14.39
C THR A 650 16.68 25.81 12.98
N PHE A 651 17.42 25.10 12.11
CA PHE A 651 17.42 25.27 10.66
C PHE A 651 17.58 23.92 9.94
N VAL A 652 17.21 23.87 8.65
CA VAL A 652 17.45 22.72 7.78
C VAL A 652 17.68 23.13 6.32
N PHE A 653 18.61 22.45 5.67
CA PHE A 653 18.82 22.46 4.22
C PHE A 653 18.67 21.04 3.69
N GLU A 654 17.60 20.77 2.96
CA GLU A 654 17.31 19.48 2.29
C GLU A 654 17.81 19.51 0.84
N ASP A 655 17.65 18.41 0.09
CA ASP A 655 18.05 18.28 -1.32
C ASP A 655 19.51 18.72 -1.58
N LEU A 656 20.47 18.06 -0.93
CA LEU A 656 21.90 18.32 -1.09
C LEU A 656 22.60 17.21 -1.89
N ASP A 657 23.78 17.50 -2.43
CA ASP A 657 24.59 16.49 -3.11
C ASP A 657 25.30 15.60 -2.08
N GLY A 658 25.47 14.31 -2.40
CA GLY A 658 26.20 13.36 -1.56
C GLY A 658 27.70 13.62 -1.56
N ASP A 659 28.40 13.19 -0.50
CA ASP A 659 29.87 13.31 -0.34
C ASP A 659 30.46 14.71 -0.64
N THR A 660 29.65 15.77 -0.48
CA THR A 660 29.93 17.12 -0.96
C THR A 660 30.23 18.07 0.20
N LYS A 661 31.13 19.02 -0.03
CA LYS A 661 31.56 20.00 0.97
C LYS A 661 30.75 21.27 0.85
N TYR A 662 30.22 21.70 1.99
CA TYR A 662 29.51 22.97 2.13
C TYR A 662 30.13 23.81 3.25
N THR A 663 29.92 25.13 3.19
CA THR A 663 30.18 26.03 4.32
C THR A 663 28.87 26.66 4.76
N LEU A 664 28.54 26.53 6.03
CA LEU A 664 27.45 27.25 6.67
C LEU A 664 28.01 28.57 7.20
N LYS A 665 27.47 29.70 6.71
CA LYS A 665 27.79 31.02 7.25
C LYS A 665 26.61 31.54 8.06
N THR A 666 26.84 31.87 9.33
CA THR A 666 25.79 32.30 10.26
C THR A 666 26.03 33.74 10.70
N THR A 667 24.99 34.57 10.64
CA THR A 667 25.06 36.01 10.93
C THR A 667 23.87 36.47 11.78
N GLN A 668 24.14 37.30 12.80
CA GLN A 668 23.11 37.90 13.66
C GLN A 668 23.57 39.25 14.21
N GLU A 669 22.64 40.22 14.36
CA GLU A 669 22.96 41.54 14.90
C GLU A 669 23.44 41.44 16.36
N GLU A 670 24.54 42.14 16.68
CA GLU A 670 25.23 42.08 17.98
C GLU A 670 25.97 40.75 18.29
N PHE A 671 26.23 39.91 17.27
CA PHE A 671 27.09 38.72 17.36
C PHE A 671 28.24 38.74 16.35
N PHE A 672 29.27 37.95 16.62
CA PHE A 672 30.33 37.64 15.65
C PHE A 672 29.78 36.73 14.55
N GLU A 673 30.22 36.91 13.29
CA GLU A 673 29.89 35.96 12.21
C GLU A 673 30.55 34.60 12.50
N ASN A 674 29.88 33.49 12.15
CA ASN A 674 30.41 32.14 12.30
C ASN A 674 30.47 31.45 10.92
N GLU A 675 31.56 30.73 10.65
CA GLU A 675 31.68 29.85 9.48
C GLU A 675 31.98 28.42 9.93
N LEU A 676 31.10 27.47 9.58
CA LEU A 676 31.25 26.04 9.85
C LEU A 676 31.36 25.26 8.54
N LYS A 677 32.45 24.51 8.37
CA LYS A 677 32.66 23.66 7.19
C LYS A 677 32.20 22.24 7.47
N VAL A 678 31.35 21.72 6.59
CA VAL A 678 30.66 20.44 6.75
C VAL A 678 30.80 19.62 5.47
N SER A 679 30.64 18.31 5.59
CA SER A 679 30.56 17.40 4.44
C SER A 679 29.32 16.54 4.60
N THR A 680 28.46 16.51 3.58
CA THR A 680 27.40 15.52 3.46
C THR A 680 28.01 14.14 3.21
N ARG A 681 27.17 13.11 3.35
CA ARG A 681 27.43 11.73 2.96
C ARG A 681 26.20 11.20 2.26
N GLU A 682 26.37 10.20 1.41
CA GLU A 682 25.27 9.58 0.66
C GLU A 682 24.10 9.10 1.54
N ASN A 683 22.94 9.71 1.31
CA ASN A 683 21.64 9.51 1.95
C ASN A 683 21.63 9.66 3.47
N GLU A 684 22.42 10.61 4.00
CA GLU A 684 22.51 10.90 5.44
C GLU A 684 22.06 12.34 5.78
N ARG A 685 21.17 12.48 6.76
CA ARG A 685 20.89 13.77 7.42
C ARG A 685 21.98 14.03 8.46
N MET A 686 22.78 15.06 8.21
CA MET A 686 23.80 15.55 9.13
C MET A 686 23.19 16.54 10.13
N GLU A 687 23.52 16.36 11.41
CA GLU A 687 23.19 17.32 12.47
C GLU A 687 24.42 18.13 12.88
N VAL A 688 24.25 19.44 13.07
CA VAL A 688 25.34 20.37 13.45
C VAL A 688 24.88 21.41 14.47
N ASP A 689 25.75 21.68 15.45
CA ASP A 689 25.54 22.74 16.43
C ASP A 689 26.36 23.98 16.05
N ILE A 690 25.73 25.15 16.03
CA ILE A 690 26.39 26.44 15.77
C ILE A 690 26.27 27.32 17.01
N SER A 691 27.40 27.65 17.63
CA SER A 691 27.44 28.52 18.82
C SER A 691 27.98 29.91 18.47
N MET A 692 27.14 30.93 18.56
CA MET A 692 27.46 32.32 18.26
C MET A 692 27.93 33.07 19.51
N ARG A 693 28.93 33.95 19.36
CA ARG A 693 29.47 34.79 20.45
C ARG A 693 28.92 36.21 20.36
N ARG A 694 28.56 36.84 21.48
CA ARG A 694 28.08 38.24 21.51
C ARG A 694 29.21 39.26 21.32
N LEU A 695 28.98 40.26 20.47
CA LEU A 695 29.83 41.46 20.29
C LEU A 695 29.90 42.31 21.58
N LYS A 696 28.79 42.41 22.31
CA LYS A 696 28.61 43.39 23.39
C LYS A 696 29.43 43.14 24.65
N GLU A 697 29.98 41.95 24.87
CA GLU A 697 30.64 41.63 26.14
C GLU A 697 32.05 42.23 26.27
N MET A 698 32.69 42.56 25.15
CA MET A 698 34.03 43.18 25.13
C MET A 698 34.02 44.71 24.93
N ILE A 699 32.87 45.37 24.74
CA ILE A 699 32.82 46.82 24.46
C ILE A 699 31.93 47.54 25.48
N ALA A 700 32.54 48.36 26.33
CA ALA A 700 31.84 49.28 27.22
C ALA A 700 31.66 50.65 26.55
N ILE A 701 30.50 51.27 26.71
CA ILE A 701 30.27 52.67 26.32
C ILE A 701 30.22 53.51 27.59
N GLU A 702 31.31 54.23 27.88
CA GLU A 702 31.42 55.17 29.00
C GLU A 702 31.49 56.59 28.43
N ASP A 703 30.62 57.49 28.89
CA ASP A 703 30.56 58.91 28.47
C ASP A 703 30.55 59.12 26.93
N GLY A 704 29.95 58.19 26.19
CA GLY A 704 29.86 58.21 24.72
C GLY A 704 31.11 57.71 23.99
N ILE A 705 32.12 57.21 24.71
CA ILE A 705 33.36 56.64 24.17
C ILE A 705 33.27 55.11 24.19
N LYS A 706 33.50 54.46 23.04
CA LYS A 706 33.64 53.01 22.95
C LYS A 706 35.01 52.58 23.50
N LYS A 707 35.03 51.87 24.63
CA LYS A 707 36.23 51.29 25.25
C LYS A 707 36.16 49.77 25.22
N LEU A 708 37.30 49.11 25.12
CA LEU A 708 37.35 47.65 25.29
C LEU A 708 37.33 47.31 26.79
N LYS A 709 36.46 46.37 27.16
CA LYS A 709 36.22 45.90 28.53
C LYS A 709 37.24 44.82 28.92
N THR A 710 38.52 45.16 28.82
CA THR A 710 39.61 44.36 29.40
C THR A 710 39.62 44.53 30.92
N GLU A 711 40.03 43.51 31.68
CA GLU A 711 40.46 43.74 33.07
C GLU A 711 41.55 44.83 33.06
N MET A 712 41.54 45.76 34.02
CA MET A 712 42.40 46.95 33.97
C MET A 712 43.88 46.53 33.92
N ILE A 713 44.60 46.91 32.86
CA ILE A 713 46.01 46.54 32.73
C ILE A 713 46.86 47.31 33.75
N HIS A 714 47.17 46.62 34.84
CA HIS A 714 47.89 47.14 35.98
C HIS A 714 49.41 46.98 35.86
N PHE A 715 50.12 47.98 36.36
CA PHE A 715 51.57 48.00 36.41
C PHE A 715 52.07 48.04 37.87
N ASP A 716 53.18 47.35 38.10
CA ASP A 716 53.94 47.45 39.36
C ASP A 716 54.32 48.92 39.62
N PHE A 717 54.44 49.26 40.91
CA PHE A 717 54.99 50.54 41.33
C PHE A 717 56.37 50.75 40.70
N ASP A 718 56.58 51.92 40.10
CA ASP A 718 57.81 52.33 39.43
C ASP A 718 58.23 51.54 38.16
N LYS A 719 57.35 50.70 37.58
CA LYS A 719 57.67 49.89 36.39
C LYS A 719 56.74 50.13 35.19
N SER A 720 57.24 49.77 34.00
CA SER A 720 56.55 49.85 32.71
C SER A 720 56.60 48.58 31.85
N TYR A 721 57.23 47.49 32.30
CA TYR A 721 57.16 46.22 31.56
C TYR A 721 55.76 45.59 31.66
N ILE A 722 55.37 44.84 30.63
CA ILE A 722 54.15 44.03 30.64
C ILE A 722 54.38 42.80 31.52
N ARG A 723 53.56 42.65 32.57
CA ARG A 723 53.52 41.46 33.45
C ARG A 723 52.84 40.28 32.74
N LYS A 724 52.89 39.06 33.30
CA LYS A 724 52.24 37.87 32.70
C LYS A 724 50.72 38.00 32.62
N ASP A 725 50.09 38.47 33.68
CA ASP A 725 48.65 38.78 33.72
C ASP A 725 48.28 39.90 32.74
N ALA A 726 49.05 40.98 32.71
CA ALA A 726 48.90 42.03 31.71
C ALA A 726 49.08 41.54 30.27
N ALA A 727 49.94 40.55 30.04
CA ALA A 727 50.13 39.91 28.73
C ALA A 727 48.93 39.04 28.34
N GLU A 728 48.33 38.29 29.28
CA GLU A 728 47.13 37.51 29.05
C GLU A 728 45.92 38.40 28.67
N GLU A 729 45.78 39.60 29.27
CA GLU A 729 44.76 40.58 28.85
C GLU A 729 45.09 41.28 27.51
N LEU A 730 46.36 41.55 27.21
CA LEU A 730 46.76 42.09 25.91
C LEU A 730 46.60 41.06 24.77
N ASP A 731 46.73 39.76 25.05
CA ASP A 731 46.54 38.72 24.05
C ASP A 731 45.07 38.61 23.62
N LYS A 732 44.12 38.77 24.54
CA LYS A 732 42.68 38.93 24.19
C LYS A 732 42.44 40.14 23.29
N LEU A 733 43.15 41.25 23.53
CA LEU A 733 43.08 42.45 22.69
C LEU A 733 43.67 42.19 21.29
N VAL A 734 44.75 41.41 21.19
CA VAL A 734 45.33 40.99 19.89
C VAL A 734 44.35 40.11 19.11
N GLU A 735 43.68 39.16 19.77
CA GLU A 735 42.66 38.31 19.13
C GLU A 735 41.54 39.17 18.51
N VAL A 736 40.94 40.07 19.28
CA VAL A 736 39.91 40.99 18.79
C VAL A 736 40.41 41.89 17.65
N MET A 737 41.64 42.40 17.73
CA MET A 737 42.20 43.22 16.65
C MET A 737 42.50 42.39 15.39
N ASN A 738 42.89 41.12 15.51
CA ASN A 738 43.07 40.25 14.34
C ASN A 738 41.74 39.88 13.68
N GLU A 739 40.68 39.71 14.48
CA GLU A 739 39.32 39.38 14.03
C GLU A 739 38.62 40.57 13.34
N TYR A 740 38.97 41.82 13.71
CA TYR A 740 38.51 43.04 13.04
C TYR A 740 39.67 43.79 12.37
N PRO A 741 40.05 43.49 11.12
CA PRO A 741 41.20 44.10 10.44
C PRO A 741 41.19 45.63 10.36
N ASP A 742 40.00 46.25 10.31
CA ASP A 742 39.81 47.69 10.19
C ASP A 742 39.73 48.43 11.54
N MET A 743 39.71 47.70 12.68
CA MET A 743 39.67 48.31 14.01
C MET A 743 40.94 49.11 14.31
N VAL A 744 40.78 50.38 14.68
CA VAL A 744 41.86 51.29 15.10
C VAL A 744 41.64 51.72 16.54
N ILE A 745 42.69 51.66 17.37
CA ILE A 745 42.63 51.97 18.80
C ILE A 745 43.54 53.13 19.24
N LYS A 746 43.27 53.67 20.43
CA LYS A 746 44.11 54.57 21.21
C LYS A 746 44.46 53.91 22.54
N ILE A 747 45.70 54.08 22.98
CA ILE A 747 46.20 53.59 24.26
C ILE A 747 46.49 54.80 25.16
N GLU A 748 45.76 54.92 26.26
CA GLU A 748 45.98 55.95 27.27
C GLU A 748 46.46 55.30 28.57
N SER A 749 47.58 55.76 29.14
CA SER A 749 48.11 55.21 30.40
C SER A 749 48.20 56.26 31.49
N HIS A 750 48.05 55.80 32.74
CA HIS A 750 47.92 56.64 33.92
C HIS A 750 48.83 56.18 35.07
N THR A 751 49.08 57.08 36.02
CA THR A 751 49.75 56.78 37.29
C THR A 751 48.84 57.11 38.47
N ASP A 752 49.23 56.65 39.66
CA ASP A 752 48.75 57.28 40.89
C ASP A 752 49.52 58.59 41.17
N SER A 753 49.06 59.36 42.16
CA SER A 753 49.56 60.69 42.54
C SER A 753 50.87 60.68 43.35
N ARG A 754 51.53 59.53 43.51
CA ARG A 754 52.76 59.42 44.30
C ARG A 754 53.97 59.58 43.38
N GLY A 755 54.69 60.68 43.55
CA GLY A 755 55.87 61.00 42.75
C GLY A 755 55.96 62.50 42.49
N SER A 756 56.82 62.90 41.57
CA SER A 756 56.71 64.22 40.96
C SER A 756 55.89 64.12 39.68
N LYS A 757 55.10 65.16 39.38
CA LYS A 757 54.26 65.20 38.18
C LYS A 757 55.01 64.87 36.89
N VAL A 758 56.21 65.45 36.73
CA VAL A 758 57.11 65.22 35.59
C VAL A 758 57.51 63.74 35.48
N TYR A 759 57.75 63.07 36.62
CA TYR A 759 58.06 61.66 36.65
C TYR A 759 56.86 60.78 36.29
N ASN A 760 55.67 61.15 36.79
CA ASN A 760 54.43 60.43 36.51
C ASN A 760 53.99 60.55 35.04
N GLU A 761 54.20 61.72 34.41
CA GLU A 761 54.04 61.92 32.96
C GLU A 761 55.00 61.03 32.16
N TYR A 762 56.29 60.97 32.54
CA TYR A 762 57.26 60.06 31.91
C TYR A 762 56.92 58.56 32.09
N LEU A 763 56.52 58.15 33.30
CA LEU A 763 56.23 56.75 33.63
C LEU A 763 54.98 56.24 32.91
N SER A 764 53.93 57.04 32.84
CA SER A 764 52.73 56.70 32.07
C SER A 764 53.00 56.63 30.57
N ASP A 765 53.78 57.54 30.00
CA ASP A 765 54.13 57.53 28.58
C ASP A 765 54.95 56.28 28.20
N LYS A 766 55.85 55.85 29.10
CA LYS A 766 56.53 54.55 28.98
C LYS A 766 55.56 53.37 28.98
N ARG A 767 54.57 53.35 29.88
CA ARG A 767 53.56 52.28 29.95
C ARG A 767 52.72 52.19 28.67
N ALA A 768 52.24 53.32 28.15
CA ALA A 768 51.46 53.34 26.90
C ALA A 768 52.26 52.78 25.73
N LYS A 769 53.54 53.18 25.62
CA LYS A 769 54.46 52.69 24.58
C LYS A 769 54.77 51.19 24.75
N SER A 770 55.00 50.72 25.98
CA SER A 770 55.20 49.28 26.22
C SER A 770 53.98 48.43 25.90
N SER A 771 52.76 48.92 26.14
CA SER A 771 51.52 48.24 25.71
C SER A 771 51.39 48.21 24.18
N ARG A 772 51.66 49.33 23.49
CA ARG A 772 51.71 49.40 22.01
C ARG A 772 52.72 48.41 21.45
N ASP A 773 53.94 48.43 21.97
CA ASP A 773 55.06 47.64 21.45
C ASP A 773 54.79 46.14 21.63
N TYR A 774 54.07 45.75 22.70
CA TYR A 774 53.58 44.39 22.90
C TYR A 774 52.58 43.99 21.81
N LEU A 775 51.52 44.77 21.56
CA LEU A 775 50.53 44.48 20.51
C LEU A 775 51.18 44.33 19.13
N ILE A 776 52.11 45.22 18.79
CA ILE A 776 52.87 45.15 17.52
C ILE A 776 53.72 43.87 17.48
N SER A 777 54.37 43.49 18.58
CA SER A 777 55.15 42.23 18.65
C SER A 777 54.31 40.96 18.51
N LYS A 778 53.00 41.05 18.74
CA LYS A 778 52.04 39.95 18.55
C LYS A 778 51.31 40.01 17.19
N GLY A 779 51.68 40.94 16.31
CA GLY A 779 51.24 40.97 14.91
C GLY A 779 50.28 42.12 14.55
N VAL A 780 49.88 42.97 15.50
CA VAL A 780 49.02 44.12 15.19
C VAL A 780 49.78 45.16 14.38
N ALA A 781 49.25 45.55 13.21
CA ALA A 781 49.86 46.55 12.35
C ALA A 781 50.00 47.92 13.06
N PRO A 782 51.18 48.58 13.04
CA PRO A 782 51.41 49.85 13.77
C PRO A 782 50.41 50.96 13.44
N GLU A 783 49.90 51.00 12.21
CA GLU A 783 48.94 51.98 11.69
C GLU A 783 47.59 51.90 12.40
N ARG A 784 47.28 50.74 13.01
CA ARG A 784 46.03 50.47 13.73
C ARG A 784 46.04 50.93 15.19
N ILE A 785 47.12 51.59 15.63
CA ILE A 785 47.23 52.22 16.94
C ILE A 785 47.46 53.72 16.73
N GLU A 786 46.38 54.50 16.63
CA GLU A 786 46.43 55.94 16.27
C GLU A 786 47.35 56.73 17.23
N SER A 787 47.31 56.41 18.52
CA SER A 787 48.30 56.92 19.47
C SER A 787 48.43 56.09 20.73
N ALA A 788 49.62 56.15 21.34
CA ALA A 788 49.91 55.64 22.68
C ALA A 788 50.49 56.79 23.52
N LYS A 789 49.76 57.24 24.55
CA LYS A 789 50.07 58.46 25.31
C LYS A 789 49.93 58.24 26.83
N GLY A 790 50.89 58.79 27.57
CA GLY A 790 50.79 58.91 29.03
C GLY A 790 50.14 60.22 29.46
N TYR A 791 49.27 60.15 30.47
CA TYR A 791 48.63 61.33 31.08
C TYR A 791 49.10 61.58 32.52
N GLY A 792 49.98 60.74 33.06
CA GLY A 792 50.43 60.77 34.45
C GLY A 792 49.26 60.70 35.43
N GLU A 793 49.32 61.56 36.44
CA GLU A 793 48.29 61.75 37.46
C GLU A 793 47.19 62.76 37.05
N ASN A 794 47.19 63.27 35.81
CA ASN A 794 46.23 64.31 35.37
C ASN A 794 44.79 63.79 35.15
N ARG A 795 44.55 62.47 35.23
CA ARG A 795 43.25 61.81 34.99
C ARG A 795 43.03 60.62 35.96
N LEU A 796 42.90 60.94 37.25
CA LEU A 796 42.60 59.98 38.31
C LEU A 796 41.11 59.56 38.26
N LEU A 797 40.83 58.30 38.63
CA LEU A 797 39.46 57.76 38.73
C LEU A 797 38.80 58.03 40.09
N ASN A 798 39.56 58.53 41.06
CA ASN A 798 39.12 58.72 42.44
C ASN A 798 39.82 59.93 43.06
N GLU A 799 39.40 60.29 44.27
CA GLU A 799 39.85 61.49 45.00
C GLU A 799 41.32 61.44 45.46
N CYS A 800 42.11 60.44 45.06
CA CYS A 800 43.51 60.26 45.49
C CYS A 800 44.48 61.21 44.77
N ASP A 801 44.22 62.52 44.80
CA ASP A 801 45.04 63.57 44.17
C ASP A 801 46.31 63.96 44.96
N GLY A 802 46.51 63.35 46.14
CA GLY A 802 47.60 63.65 47.07
C GLY A 802 47.20 64.55 48.24
N THR A 803 45.99 65.12 48.24
CA THR A 803 45.44 65.91 49.37
C THR A 803 44.80 65.04 50.45
N VAL A 804 44.32 63.84 50.09
CA VAL A 804 43.74 62.85 51.00
C VAL A 804 44.58 61.57 51.09
N ARG A 805 44.55 60.91 52.26
CA ARG A 805 45.28 59.65 52.48
C ARG A 805 44.51 58.47 51.90
N CYS A 806 45.01 57.92 50.79
CA CYS A 806 44.41 56.76 50.13
C CYS A 806 45.00 55.41 50.54
N THR A 807 44.23 54.35 50.25
CA THR A 807 44.67 52.95 50.36
C THR A 807 45.50 52.55 49.13
N GLU A 808 46.31 51.48 49.24
CA GLU A 808 47.04 50.97 48.08
C GLU A 808 46.10 50.50 46.96
N ALA A 809 44.93 49.94 47.30
CA ALA A 809 43.91 49.57 46.32
C ALA A 809 43.41 50.78 45.50
N ASN A 810 43.13 51.92 46.15
CA ASN A 810 42.70 53.12 45.43
C ASN A 810 43.82 53.71 44.56
N HIS A 811 45.08 53.63 45.00
CA HIS A 811 46.23 53.97 44.14
C HIS A 811 46.38 52.96 42.98
N HIS A 812 46.11 51.67 43.20
CA HIS A 812 46.19 50.64 42.17
C HIS A 812 45.23 50.89 41.00
N LEU A 813 43.98 51.28 41.30
CA LEU A 813 42.97 51.65 40.29
C LEU A 813 43.44 52.80 39.37
N ASN A 814 44.23 53.75 39.88
CA ASN A 814 44.79 54.83 39.06
C ASN A 814 45.97 54.37 38.18
N ARG A 815 46.68 53.29 38.56
CA ARG A 815 47.77 52.70 37.76
C ARG A 815 47.20 51.74 36.71
N ARG A 816 46.62 52.29 35.66
CA ARG A 816 45.93 51.57 34.58
C ARG A 816 46.40 51.99 33.18
N SER A 817 46.06 51.18 32.18
CA SER A 817 45.91 51.63 30.78
C SER A 817 44.49 51.40 30.30
N GLU A 818 43.98 52.32 29.49
CA GLU A 818 42.70 52.26 28.81
C GLU A 818 42.92 52.09 27.30
N PHE A 819 42.07 51.27 26.66
CA PHE A 819 42.11 50.95 25.25
C PHE A 819 40.80 51.43 24.60
N ILE A 820 40.88 52.54 23.88
CA ILE A 820 39.75 53.27 23.32
C ILE A 820 39.65 52.96 21.83
N ILE A 821 38.48 52.56 21.34
CA ILE A 821 38.24 52.29 19.93
C ILE A 821 37.96 53.61 19.21
N VAL A 822 38.67 53.87 18.12
CA VAL A 822 38.51 55.07 17.27
C VAL A 822 37.57 54.77 16.11
N SER A 823 37.81 53.66 15.43
CA SER A 823 37.00 53.13 14.33
C SER A 823 36.97 51.61 14.41
N MET A 824 35.94 51.03 13.81
CA MET A 824 35.80 49.62 13.43
C MET A 824 35.58 49.59 11.92
#